data_AF-A0A535R0V3-F1
#
_entry.id   AF-A0A535R0V3-F1
#
_cell.length_a   1.000
_cell.length_b   1.000
_cell.length_c   1.000
_cell.angle_alpha   90.00
_cell.angle_beta   90.00
_cell.angle_gamma   90.00
#
_symmetry.space_group_name_H-M   'P 1'
#
loop_
_entity.id
_entity.type
_entity.pdbx_description
1 polymer ?
#
loop_
_entity_poly.entity_id
_entity_poly.type
_entity_poly.pdbx_seq_one_letter_code
_entity_poly.pdbx_strand_id
1 'polypeptide(L)'
;MPLLLDFPGLALVAGCLILGLGLAAGGPPWLTWGERAVIGIVLAVVGLTLLGYVLALALGVTGGLVLLLALLGLAAGGFQLWRHLPRLRSAAATRPWAQPATISVAVAIAVVALTMGYLFLRAVEVTPDAWMAHYNNTWSDWSFHASYTTTFVYGHNLPPQNPIFAGTPFRYTFAPDFASALLVAGGWTIPAALAWPSLGMTVLALSGLIFWARRLTGGTAAGVIAVTLTLLGGGVGFWFFFGDAARLGLLDTLLHIPRSYDRFDPPVNIQWYNPILSYYLPQRSFVFGAAIVMAVLLLLTPPLLTTPFFRWRETIDAIRRSWRRWTIKSDAVAFLTAGGLTGVLPLFHVHSLVVLGIVTVCWALLFPRPAWLGFFAVMAVLAVPRLLMAVPGDPGAPPDHQYPRWLIGWVSGTDFPPWFWIKNTGLFWPLLLLALLSPLALRGRMRLLIAPFSLVFLVANLIKFQPWDWDNSKLLVFWYMASAVAVEAVLVRLARAHLAGAVVAAAIWLSLVGSGVLSLLQFLPPQGPAYVWFTNEEVQLAAQVRQQTPPKAVFVTGEQPNNPIADLAGRSVLMSYPGWLWSYGINYTRREADIQRIYAGGATALDLLHQYHADYVVVGPNEMTTLRPNLDYFNTTFRLVLHTASYQIYAVPPG
;
A
#
# COMPACT_ATOMS: atom_id res chain seq x y z
N MET A 1 -7.46 -24.54 -3.62
CA MET A 1 -7.13 -24.42 -5.07
C MET A 1 -5.82 -23.66 -5.22
N PRO A 2 -4.91 -24.01 -6.16
CA PRO A 2 -3.76 -23.15 -6.42
C PRO A 2 -4.26 -21.80 -6.94
N LEU A 3 -3.52 -20.74 -6.64
CA LEU A 3 -3.68 -19.42 -7.26
C LEU A 3 -3.53 -19.59 -8.77
N LEU A 4 -4.61 -19.89 -9.49
CA LEU A 4 -4.54 -20.20 -10.92
C LEU A 4 -4.01 -18.96 -11.66
N LEU A 5 -2.86 -19.14 -12.29
CA LEU A 5 -2.21 -18.12 -13.10
C LEU A 5 -2.35 -18.52 -14.56
N ASP A 6 -3.24 -17.84 -15.28
CA ASP A 6 -3.45 -18.10 -16.69
C ASP A 6 -2.40 -17.36 -17.55
N PHE A 7 -2.23 -17.83 -18.80
CA PHE A 7 -1.17 -17.41 -19.71
C PHE A 7 -1.16 -15.89 -19.98
N PRO A 8 -2.28 -15.21 -20.27
CA PRO A 8 -2.23 -13.76 -20.54
C PRO A 8 -1.72 -12.95 -19.35
N GLY A 9 -2.16 -13.28 -18.12
CA GLY A 9 -1.65 -12.65 -16.92
C GLY A 9 -0.16 -12.92 -16.67
N LEU A 10 0.30 -14.17 -16.90
CA LEU A 10 1.73 -14.51 -16.83
C LEU A 10 2.55 -13.76 -17.89
N ALA A 11 2.02 -13.60 -19.09
CA ALA A 11 2.65 -12.85 -20.17
C ALA A 11 2.79 -11.37 -19.80
N LEU A 12 1.78 -10.77 -19.16
CA LEU A 12 1.87 -9.39 -18.66
C LEU A 12 2.96 -9.24 -17.60
N VAL A 13 3.05 -10.18 -16.65
CA VAL A 13 4.12 -10.20 -15.63
C VAL A 13 5.50 -10.32 -16.30
N ALA A 14 5.65 -11.23 -17.27
CA ALA A 14 6.89 -11.38 -18.02
C ALA A 14 7.26 -10.10 -18.80
N GLY A 15 6.30 -9.48 -19.49
CA GLY A 15 6.48 -8.20 -20.18
C GLY A 15 6.90 -7.08 -19.23
N CYS A 16 6.30 -7.04 -18.03
CA CYS A 16 6.67 -6.08 -17.00
C CYS A 16 8.11 -6.30 -16.48
N LEU A 17 8.51 -7.55 -16.22
CA LEU A 17 9.86 -7.86 -15.76
C LEU A 17 10.91 -7.56 -16.83
N ILE A 18 10.67 -7.92 -18.09
CA ILE A 18 11.57 -7.64 -19.20
C ILE A 18 11.68 -6.13 -19.46
N LEU A 19 10.57 -5.40 -19.40
CA LEU A 19 10.59 -3.93 -19.45
C LEU A 19 11.41 -3.36 -18.29
N GLY A 20 11.19 -3.84 -17.07
CA GLY A 20 11.90 -3.37 -15.89
C GLY A 20 13.41 -3.60 -15.97
N LEU A 21 13.84 -4.78 -16.43
CA LEU A 21 15.25 -5.10 -16.67
C LEU A 21 15.85 -4.28 -17.82
N GLY A 22 15.08 -4.02 -18.88
CA GLY A 22 15.48 -3.14 -19.97
C GLY A 22 15.69 -1.69 -19.52
N LEU A 23 14.76 -1.16 -18.71
CA LEU A 23 14.90 0.16 -18.08
C LEU A 23 16.10 0.19 -17.12
N ALA A 24 16.35 -0.88 -16.37
CA ALA A 24 17.52 -1.01 -15.52
C ALA A 24 18.84 -0.97 -16.31
N ALA A 25 18.87 -1.62 -17.48
CA ALA A 25 20.01 -1.61 -18.40
C ALA A 25 20.35 -0.22 -18.93
N GLY A 26 19.33 0.59 -19.24
CA GLY A 26 19.48 1.99 -19.65
C GLY A 26 19.62 2.98 -18.49
N GLY A 27 19.47 2.54 -17.24
CA GLY A 27 19.42 3.40 -16.07
C GLY A 27 20.75 4.13 -15.76
N PRO A 28 20.71 5.15 -14.88
CA PRO A 28 21.86 6.00 -14.62
C PRO A 28 23.14 5.27 -14.18
N PRO A 29 24.32 5.61 -14.74
CA PRO A 29 25.55 4.85 -14.56
C PRO A 29 26.09 4.80 -13.12
N TRP A 30 25.72 5.76 -12.27
CA TRP A 30 26.16 5.84 -10.87
C TRP A 30 25.39 4.93 -9.91
N LEU A 31 24.28 4.33 -10.37
CA LEU A 31 23.52 3.35 -9.61
C LEU A 31 24.11 1.95 -9.81
N THR A 32 24.07 1.13 -8.76
CA THR A 32 24.37 -0.30 -8.85
C THR A 32 23.28 -1.02 -9.66
N TRP A 33 23.59 -2.21 -10.17
CA TRP A 33 22.61 -3.00 -10.93
C TRP A 33 21.34 -3.29 -10.12
N GLY A 34 21.49 -3.68 -8.86
CA GLY A 34 20.35 -3.98 -7.97
C GLY A 34 19.43 -2.78 -7.76
N GLU A 35 19.98 -1.59 -7.56
CA GLU A 35 19.19 -0.36 -7.46
C GLU A 35 18.46 -0.04 -8.76
N ARG A 36 19.14 -0.18 -9.90
CA ARG A 36 18.52 0.02 -11.22
C ARG A 36 17.41 -1.00 -11.48
N ALA A 37 17.57 -2.25 -11.05
CA ALA A 37 16.56 -3.29 -11.18
C ALA A 37 15.31 -2.95 -10.37
N VAL A 38 15.47 -2.53 -9.10
CA VAL A 38 14.34 -2.07 -8.26
C VAL A 38 13.63 -0.89 -8.92
N ILE A 39 14.36 0.17 -9.29
CA ILE A 39 13.80 1.35 -9.94
C ILE A 39 13.11 0.99 -11.26
N GLY A 40 13.77 0.19 -12.10
CA GLY A 40 13.28 -0.21 -13.41
C GLY A 40 11.99 -1.03 -13.34
N ILE A 41 11.92 -2.00 -12.43
CA ILE A 41 10.69 -2.81 -12.24
C ILE A 41 9.56 -1.94 -11.68
N VAL A 42 9.82 -1.06 -10.72
CA VAL A 42 8.80 -0.11 -10.22
C VAL A 42 8.29 0.78 -11.35
N LEU A 43 9.18 1.32 -12.19
CA LEU A 43 8.78 2.11 -13.36
C LEU A 43 7.97 1.30 -14.38
N ALA A 44 8.31 0.03 -14.60
CA ALA A 44 7.58 -0.84 -15.51
C ALA A 44 6.16 -1.13 -14.98
N VAL A 45 6.01 -1.45 -13.69
CA VAL A 45 4.70 -1.68 -13.05
C VAL A 45 3.85 -0.42 -13.16
N VAL A 46 4.37 0.73 -12.71
CA VAL A 46 3.66 2.01 -12.76
C VAL A 46 3.31 2.40 -14.20
N GLY A 47 4.29 2.32 -15.10
CA GLY A 47 4.13 2.72 -16.50
C GLY A 47 3.11 1.86 -17.26
N LEU A 48 3.18 0.53 -17.13
CA LEU A 48 2.23 -0.38 -17.77
C LEU A 48 0.83 -0.29 -17.15
N THR A 49 0.73 -0.03 -15.85
CA THR A 49 -0.57 0.19 -15.18
C THR A 49 -1.25 1.45 -15.73
N LEU A 50 -0.51 2.56 -15.82
CA LEU A 50 -1.06 3.83 -16.31
C LEU A 50 -1.34 3.79 -17.82
N LEU A 51 -0.46 3.19 -18.61
CA LEU A 51 -0.70 2.95 -20.04
C LEU A 51 -1.92 2.06 -20.24
N GLY A 52 -2.03 0.97 -19.47
CA GLY A 52 -3.18 0.08 -19.48
C GLY A 52 -4.47 0.81 -19.16
N TYR A 53 -4.47 1.71 -18.17
CA TYR A 53 -5.64 2.51 -17.84
C TYR A 53 -6.06 3.40 -19.02
N VAL A 54 -5.12 4.14 -19.62
CA VAL A 54 -5.40 5.01 -20.77
C VAL A 54 -5.96 4.20 -21.95
N LEU A 55 -5.36 3.05 -22.27
CA LEU A 55 -5.84 2.19 -23.35
C LEU A 55 -7.19 1.54 -23.03
N ALA A 56 -7.44 1.19 -21.77
CA ALA A 56 -8.71 0.61 -21.33
C ALA A 56 -9.88 1.57 -21.48
N LEU A 57 -9.66 2.89 -21.42
CA LEU A 57 -10.73 3.88 -21.70
C LEU A 57 -11.33 3.69 -23.11
N ALA A 58 -10.55 3.19 -24.07
CA ALA A 58 -11.01 2.91 -25.43
C ALA A 58 -11.38 1.44 -25.66
N LEU A 59 -10.62 0.51 -25.05
CA LEU A 59 -10.71 -0.93 -25.36
C LEU A 59 -11.48 -1.75 -24.31
N GLY A 60 -11.76 -1.16 -23.15
CA GLY A 60 -12.18 -1.90 -21.96
C GLY A 60 -11.04 -2.74 -21.35
N VAL A 61 -11.30 -3.34 -20.18
CA VAL A 61 -10.35 -4.22 -19.50
C VAL A 61 -10.56 -5.66 -19.98
N THR A 62 -9.86 -6.04 -21.04
CA THR A 62 -10.02 -7.33 -21.72
C THR A 62 -8.71 -8.12 -21.77
N GLY A 63 -8.78 -9.44 -21.98
CA GLY A 63 -7.59 -10.27 -22.19
C GLY A 63 -6.75 -9.82 -23.40
N GLY A 64 -7.38 -9.22 -24.42
CA GLY A 64 -6.66 -8.63 -25.56
C GLY A 64 -5.80 -7.42 -25.17
N LEU A 65 -6.31 -6.54 -24.31
CA LEU A 65 -5.51 -5.43 -23.75
C LEU A 65 -4.32 -5.96 -22.93
N VAL A 66 -4.53 -7.02 -22.14
CA VAL A 66 -3.48 -7.65 -21.33
C VAL A 66 -2.34 -8.17 -22.21
N LEU A 67 -2.67 -8.88 -23.29
CA LEU A 67 -1.68 -9.39 -24.25
C LEU A 67 -0.97 -8.24 -25.01
N LEU A 68 -1.69 -7.17 -25.35
CA LEU A 68 -1.08 -5.98 -25.96
C LEU A 68 -0.05 -5.34 -25.03
N LEU A 69 -0.39 -5.13 -23.76
CA LEU A 69 0.53 -4.58 -22.76
C LEU A 69 1.73 -5.50 -22.52
N ALA A 70 1.51 -6.81 -22.48
CA ALA A 70 2.57 -7.81 -22.40
C ALA A 70 3.55 -7.68 -23.59
N LEU A 71 3.03 -7.63 -24.82
CA LEU A 71 3.81 -7.47 -26.04
C LEU A 71 4.60 -6.16 -26.05
N LEU A 72 3.97 -5.05 -25.68
CA LEU A 72 4.64 -3.75 -25.59
C LEU A 72 5.79 -3.77 -24.56
N GLY A 73 5.56 -4.37 -23.38
CA GLY A 73 6.59 -4.55 -22.37
C GLY A 73 7.76 -5.42 -22.83
N LEU A 74 7.47 -6.56 -23.46
CA LEU A 74 8.47 -7.47 -24.02
C LEU A 74 9.28 -6.79 -25.13
N ALA A 75 8.63 -6.11 -26.07
CA ALA A 75 9.27 -5.46 -27.20
C ALA A 75 10.15 -4.28 -26.74
N ALA A 76 9.61 -3.36 -25.93
CA ALA A 76 10.35 -2.21 -25.44
C ALA A 76 11.49 -2.63 -24.49
N GLY A 77 11.23 -3.57 -23.58
CA GLY A 77 12.24 -4.10 -22.67
C GLY A 77 13.34 -4.87 -23.40
N GLY A 78 12.96 -5.76 -24.31
CA GLY A 78 13.88 -6.53 -25.15
C GLY A 78 14.76 -5.63 -26.02
N PHE A 79 14.18 -4.60 -26.62
CA PHE A 79 14.93 -3.60 -27.39
C PHE A 79 15.97 -2.86 -26.51
N GLN A 80 15.59 -2.42 -25.31
CA GLN A 80 16.52 -1.76 -24.39
C GLN A 80 17.62 -2.70 -23.89
N LEU A 81 17.30 -3.95 -23.59
CA LEU A 81 18.27 -4.97 -23.23
C LEU A 81 19.26 -5.23 -24.37
N TRP A 82 18.76 -5.39 -25.60
CA TRP A 82 19.59 -5.58 -26.79
C TRP A 82 20.52 -4.39 -27.01
N ARG A 83 20.00 -3.16 -26.95
CA ARG A 83 20.78 -1.93 -27.09
C ARG A 83 21.90 -1.81 -26.05
N HIS A 84 21.67 -2.31 -24.84
CA HIS A 84 22.63 -2.22 -23.72
C HIS A 84 23.41 -3.53 -23.47
N LEU A 85 23.20 -4.56 -24.28
CA LEU A 85 23.84 -5.86 -24.14
C LEU A 85 25.38 -5.81 -24.12
N PRO A 86 26.07 -5.00 -24.96
CA PRO A 86 27.52 -4.89 -24.89
C PRO A 86 28.03 -4.40 -23.53
N ARG A 87 27.32 -3.43 -22.93
CA ARG A 87 27.65 -2.89 -21.60
C ARG A 87 27.41 -3.91 -20.50
N LEU A 88 26.31 -4.66 -20.58
CA LEU A 88 25.98 -5.72 -19.63
C LEU A 88 27.01 -6.85 -19.66
N ARG A 89 27.42 -7.30 -20.87
CA ARG A 89 28.46 -8.31 -21.06
C ARG A 89 29.80 -7.87 -20.47
N SER A 90 30.21 -6.62 -20.75
CA SER A 90 31.43 -6.05 -20.18
C SER A 90 31.37 -5.96 -18.65
N ALA A 91 30.24 -5.54 -18.08
CA ALA A 91 30.06 -5.48 -16.62
C ALA A 91 30.10 -6.86 -15.96
N ALA A 92 29.49 -7.88 -16.57
CA ALA A 92 29.52 -9.25 -16.08
C ALA A 92 30.93 -9.86 -16.13
N ALA A 93 31.71 -9.57 -17.17
CA ALA A 93 33.09 -10.05 -17.30
C ALA A 93 34.05 -9.39 -16.29
N THR A 94 33.82 -8.12 -15.94
CA THR A 94 34.70 -7.35 -15.05
C THR A 94 34.30 -7.43 -13.57
N ARG A 95 33.05 -7.78 -13.27
CA ARG A 95 32.53 -7.93 -11.90
C ARG A 95 31.87 -9.30 -11.76
N PRO A 96 32.61 -10.30 -11.24
CA PRO A 96 32.03 -11.61 -10.99
C PRO A 96 30.82 -11.47 -10.06
N TRP A 97 29.69 -12.08 -10.42
CA TRP A 97 28.50 -12.11 -9.57
C TRP A 97 28.75 -12.82 -8.23
N ALA A 98 29.84 -13.60 -8.16
CA ALA A 98 30.33 -14.32 -6.99
C ALA A 98 31.02 -13.45 -5.90
N GLN A 99 30.98 -12.11 -5.99
CA GLN A 99 31.50 -11.29 -4.89
C GLN A 99 30.67 -11.50 -3.62
N PRO A 100 31.28 -11.73 -2.43
CA PRO A 100 30.55 -11.98 -1.18
C PRO A 100 29.53 -10.90 -0.83
N ALA A 101 29.84 -9.64 -1.14
CA ALA A 101 28.93 -8.52 -0.91
C ALA A 101 27.69 -8.54 -1.84
N THR A 102 27.80 -9.13 -3.03
CA THR A 102 26.67 -9.31 -3.96
C THR A 102 25.82 -10.50 -3.52
N ILE A 103 26.46 -11.61 -3.17
CA ILE A 103 25.80 -12.83 -2.65
C ILE A 103 25.01 -12.49 -1.39
N SER A 104 25.62 -11.80 -0.42
CA SER A 104 24.92 -11.45 0.83
C SER A 104 23.66 -10.61 0.59
N VAL A 105 23.66 -9.66 -0.33
CA VAL A 105 22.46 -8.89 -0.68
C VAL A 105 21.42 -9.77 -1.37
N ALA A 106 21.84 -10.62 -2.31
CA ALA A 106 20.92 -11.54 -2.98
C ALA A 106 20.26 -12.50 -1.96
N VAL A 107 21.02 -13.02 -1.00
CA VAL A 107 20.51 -13.85 0.10
C VAL A 107 19.55 -13.05 0.96
N ALA A 108 19.89 -11.81 1.35
CA ALA A 108 19.00 -10.97 2.15
C ALA A 108 17.66 -10.69 1.43
N ILE A 109 17.70 -10.38 0.14
CA ILE A 109 16.50 -10.18 -0.68
C ILE A 109 15.71 -11.48 -0.80
N ALA A 110 16.37 -12.62 -1.02
CA ALA A 110 15.72 -13.92 -1.09
C ALA A 110 15.02 -14.28 0.23
N VAL A 111 15.66 -14.03 1.38
CA VAL A 111 15.05 -14.24 2.70
C VAL A 111 13.81 -13.36 2.86
N VAL A 112 13.90 -12.06 2.54
CA VAL A 112 12.73 -11.16 2.58
C VAL A 112 11.61 -11.66 1.68
N ALA A 113 11.92 -12.07 0.45
CA ALA A 113 10.95 -12.59 -0.50
C ALA A 113 10.29 -13.88 -0.02
N LEU A 114 11.05 -14.81 0.56
CA LEU A 114 10.53 -16.06 1.10
C LEU A 114 9.68 -15.83 2.35
N THR A 115 10.12 -14.98 3.28
CA THR A 115 9.35 -14.64 4.48
C THR A 115 8.05 -13.94 4.14
N MET A 116 8.08 -12.88 3.32
CA MET A 116 6.85 -12.21 2.90
C MET A 116 6.00 -13.11 2.02
N GLY A 117 6.61 -13.94 1.16
CA GLY A 117 5.90 -14.92 0.34
C GLY A 117 5.11 -15.92 1.18
N TYR A 118 5.72 -16.45 2.24
CA TYR A 118 5.02 -17.30 3.21
C TYR A 118 3.82 -16.58 3.85
N LEU A 119 4.00 -15.33 4.30
CA LEU A 119 2.92 -14.54 4.90
C LEU A 119 1.78 -14.26 3.92
N PHE A 120 2.08 -13.88 2.68
CA PHE A 120 1.07 -13.62 1.65
C PHE A 120 0.33 -14.89 1.22
N LEU A 121 1.02 -16.04 1.13
CA LEU A 121 0.39 -17.33 0.86
C LEU A 121 -0.54 -17.78 1.99
N ARG A 122 -0.28 -17.32 3.22
CA ARG A 122 -1.14 -17.56 4.38
C ARG A 122 -2.21 -16.49 4.57
N ALA A 123 -2.07 -15.31 4.00
CA ALA A 123 -3.04 -14.22 4.15
C ALA A 123 -4.44 -14.65 3.70
N VAL A 124 -4.51 -15.38 2.58
CA VAL A 124 -5.74 -15.96 2.05
C VAL A 124 -5.53 -17.42 1.66
N GLU A 125 -6.43 -18.27 2.11
CA GLU A 125 -6.47 -19.69 1.79
C GLU A 125 -7.80 -20.04 1.10
N VAL A 126 -7.73 -20.63 -0.09
CA VAL A 126 -8.91 -21.11 -0.81
C VAL A 126 -9.09 -22.60 -0.55
N THR A 127 -10.02 -22.93 0.36
CA THR A 127 -10.39 -24.31 0.70
C THR A 127 -11.49 -24.82 -0.24
N PRO A 128 -11.84 -26.12 -0.20
CA PRO A 128 -12.97 -26.65 -0.93
C PRO A 128 -14.32 -26.09 -0.50
N ASP A 129 -14.43 -25.47 0.68
CA ASP A 129 -15.70 -25.02 1.28
C ASP A 129 -15.86 -23.49 1.29
N ALA A 130 -14.74 -22.76 1.43
CA ALA A 130 -14.73 -21.31 1.55
C ALA A 130 -13.37 -20.70 1.18
N TRP A 131 -13.37 -19.40 0.94
CA TRP A 131 -12.18 -18.58 0.95
C TRP A 131 -11.99 -18.07 2.38
N MET A 132 -10.82 -18.34 2.96
CA MET A 132 -10.47 -17.98 4.32
C MET A 132 -9.44 -16.85 4.31
N ALA A 133 -9.59 -15.87 5.18
CA ALA A 133 -8.58 -14.86 5.48
C ALA A 133 -8.05 -15.09 6.89
N HIS A 134 -6.72 -15.20 7.05
CA HIS A 134 -6.09 -15.55 8.34
C HIS A 134 -5.67 -14.32 9.17
N TYR A 135 -6.25 -13.16 8.86
CA TYR A 135 -6.07 -11.92 9.61
C TYR A 135 -7.24 -10.97 9.37
N ASN A 136 -7.70 -10.28 10.41
CA ASN A 136 -8.91 -9.45 10.36
C ASN A 136 -8.78 -8.25 9.40
N ASN A 137 -7.62 -7.58 9.35
CA ASN A 137 -7.45 -6.46 8.42
C ASN A 137 -7.34 -6.97 6.99
N THR A 138 -6.78 -8.17 6.76
CA THR A 138 -6.81 -8.80 5.42
C THR A 138 -8.25 -9.10 5.02
N TRP A 139 -9.03 -9.68 5.93
CA TRP A 139 -10.44 -10.01 5.70
C TRP A 139 -11.28 -8.79 5.28
N SER A 140 -11.10 -7.64 5.93
CA SER A 140 -11.84 -6.42 5.57
C SER A 140 -11.20 -5.66 4.40
N ASP A 141 -9.91 -5.35 4.45
CA ASP A 141 -9.24 -4.50 3.46
C ASP A 141 -9.17 -5.17 2.08
N TRP A 142 -9.06 -6.49 2.01
CA TRP A 142 -9.07 -7.18 0.72
C TRP A 142 -10.47 -7.28 0.11
N SER A 143 -11.55 -7.32 0.89
CA SER A 143 -12.92 -7.17 0.36
C SER A 143 -13.08 -5.84 -0.35
N PHE A 144 -12.62 -4.76 0.30
CA PHE A 144 -12.58 -3.43 -0.27
C PHE A 144 -11.81 -3.39 -1.60
N HIS A 145 -10.57 -3.89 -1.63
CA HIS A 145 -9.75 -3.93 -2.84
C HIS A 145 -10.26 -4.91 -3.91
N ALA A 146 -10.96 -5.97 -3.52
CA ALA A 146 -11.64 -6.87 -4.45
C ALA A 146 -12.74 -6.12 -5.20
N SER A 147 -13.58 -5.33 -4.50
CA SER A 147 -14.62 -4.51 -5.14
C SER A 147 -14.07 -3.53 -6.17
N TYR A 148 -12.92 -2.93 -5.88
CA TYR A 148 -12.26 -1.97 -6.76
C TYR A 148 -11.57 -2.63 -7.94
N THR A 149 -11.13 -3.88 -7.77
CA THR A 149 -10.56 -4.68 -8.85
C THR A 149 -11.65 -5.18 -9.78
N THR A 150 -12.71 -5.77 -9.24
CA THR A 150 -13.76 -6.44 -10.01
C THR A 150 -14.68 -5.46 -10.74
N THR A 151 -14.88 -4.25 -10.22
CA THR A 151 -15.66 -3.21 -10.91
C THR A 151 -15.06 -2.83 -12.28
N PHE A 152 -13.73 -2.86 -12.43
CA PHE A 152 -13.10 -2.56 -13.72
C PHE A 152 -13.29 -3.68 -14.75
N VAL A 153 -13.06 -4.93 -14.34
CA VAL A 153 -13.09 -6.08 -15.24
C VAL A 153 -14.50 -6.60 -15.51
N TYR A 154 -15.36 -6.69 -14.49
CA TYR A 154 -16.71 -7.24 -14.61
C TYR A 154 -17.80 -6.17 -14.66
N GLY A 155 -17.57 -5.00 -14.05
CA GLY A 155 -18.51 -3.88 -14.02
C GLY A 155 -18.36 -2.89 -15.18
N HIS A 156 -17.29 -3.01 -15.99
CA HIS A 156 -16.94 -2.08 -17.06
C HIS A 156 -16.91 -0.60 -16.57
N ASN A 157 -16.38 -0.39 -15.37
CA ASN A 157 -16.38 0.90 -14.68
C ASN A 157 -15.28 1.84 -15.20
N LEU A 158 -15.42 2.29 -16.45
CA LEU A 158 -14.54 3.25 -17.12
C LEU A 158 -15.37 4.34 -17.82
N PRO A 159 -15.12 5.64 -17.57
CA PRO A 159 -14.22 6.18 -16.54
C PRO A 159 -14.68 5.80 -15.11
N PRO A 160 -13.75 5.76 -14.14
CA PRO A 160 -14.03 5.16 -12.83
C PRO A 160 -15.04 5.95 -11.99
N GLN A 161 -16.10 5.27 -11.54
CA GLN A 161 -17.07 5.73 -10.53
C GLN A 161 -16.93 4.94 -9.23
N ASN A 162 -17.46 5.46 -8.13
CA ASN A 162 -17.34 4.80 -6.83
C ASN A 162 -18.23 3.52 -6.78
N PRO A 163 -17.65 2.31 -6.71
CA PRO A 163 -18.44 1.08 -6.78
C PRO A 163 -19.17 0.75 -5.46
N ILE A 164 -18.71 1.34 -4.34
CA ILE A 164 -19.24 1.09 -3.00
C ILE A 164 -20.22 2.18 -2.53
N PHE A 165 -20.47 3.19 -3.37
CA PHE A 165 -21.42 4.27 -3.11
C PHE A 165 -21.90 4.83 -4.44
N ALA A 166 -22.84 4.10 -5.08
CA ALA A 166 -23.27 4.32 -6.45
C ALA A 166 -23.64 5.78 -6.76
N GLY A 167 -23.37 6.21 -8.00
CA GLY A 167 -23.68 7.58 -8.45
C GLY A 167 -22.76 8.67 -7.88
N THR A 168 -21.63 8.30 -7.28
CA THR A 168 -20.63 9.28 -6.81
C THR A 168 -19.26 9.13 -7.49
N PRO A 169 -18.47 10.22 -7.62
CA PRO A 169 -17.16 10.17 -8.25
C PRO A 169 -16.17 9.27 -7.51
N PHE A 170 -15.27 8.60 -8.24
CA PHE A 170 -14.27 7.76 -7.60
C PHE A 170 -13.07 8.56 -7.08
N ARG A 171 -13.03 8.79 -5.77
CA ARG A 171 -12.03 9.66 -5.11
C ARG A 171 -10.84 8.92 -4.51
N TYR A 172 -10.96 7.62 -4.25
CA TYR A 172 -9.87 6.81 -3.73
C TYR A 172 -8.76 6.54 -4.79
N THR A 173 -7.59 6.11 -4.34
CA THR A 173 -6.47 5.68 -5.19
C THR A 173 -6.78 4.34 -5.85
N PHE A 174 -6.99 4.30 -7.16
CA PHE A 174 -7.47 3.08 -7.85
C PHE A 174 -6.40 2.33 -8.66
N ALA A 175 -5.20 2.90 -8.88
CA ALA A 175 -4.22 2.32 -9.80
C ALA A 175 -3.71 0.93 -9.38
N PRO A 176 -3.47 0.63 -8.08
CA PRO A 176 -3.14 -0.72 -7.65
C PRO A 176 -4.24 -1.71 -8.08
N ASP A 177 -5.50 -1.42 -7.77
CA ASP A 177 -6.64 -2.28 -8.06
C ASP A 177 -6.87 -2.44 -9.56
N PHE A 178 -6.63 -1.38 -10.34
CA PHE A 178 -6.62 -1.46 -11.80
C PHE A 178 -5.52 -2.41 -12.31
N ALA A 179 -4.31 -2.40 -11.72
CA ALA A 179 -3.27 -3.35 -12.07
C ALA A 179 -3.70 -4.81 -11.78
N SER A 180 -4.47 -5.04 -10.71
CA SER A 180 -5.11 -6.34 -10.45
C SER A 180 -6.19 -6.66 -11.45
N ALA A 181 -6.99 -5.69 -11.88
CA ALA A 181 -8.04 -5.90 -12.86
C ALA A 181 -7.48 -6.39 -14.20
N LEU A 182 -6.30 -5.90 -14.60
CA LEU A 182 -5.57 -6.44 -15.76
C LEU A 182 -5.19 -7.91 -15.56
N LEU A 183 -4.78 -8.33 -14.37
CA LEU A 183 -4.44 -9.73 -14.10
C LEU A 183 -5.69 -10.61 -14.07
N VAL A 184 -6.80 -10.13 -13.49
CA VAL A 184 -8.09 -10.84 -13.51
C VAL A 184 -8.60 -10.98 -14.94
N ALA A 185 -8.52 -9.92 -15.76
CA ALA A 185 -8.82 -9.99 -17.18
C ALA A 185 -7.87 -10.91 -17.95
N GLY A 186 -6.66 -11.11 -17.43
CA GLY A 186 -5.68 -12.07 -17.91
C GLY A 186 -5.88 -13.50 -17.39
N GLY A 187 -7.01 -13.78 -16.72
CA GLY A 187 -7.43 -15.11 -16.26
C GLY A 187 -7.02 -15.48 -14.84
N TRP A 188 -6.41 -14.56 -14.07
CA TRP A 188 -6.03 -14.84 -12.69
C TRP A 188 -7.24 -14.80 -11.75
N THR A 189 -7.22 -15.61 -10.69
CA THR A 189 -8.22 -15.52 -9.63
C THR A 189 -8.09 -14.21 -8.85
N ILE A 190 -9.18 -13.73 -8.24
CA ILE A 190 -9.17 -12.49 -7.44
C ILE A 190 -8.12 -12.57 -6.32
N PRO A 191 -8.02 -13.64 -5.50
CA PRO A 191 -6.97 -13.75 -4.49
C PRO A 191 -5.55 -13.66 -5.09
N ALA A 192 -5.30 -14.29 -6.24
CA ALA A 192 -4.00 -14.25 -6.92
C ALA A 192 -3.64 -12.86 -7.43
N ALA A 193 -4.60 -12.20 -8.09
CA ALA A 193 -4.43 -10.86 -8.63
C ALA A 193 -4.21 -9.81 -7.54
N LEU A 194 -4.74 -10.02 -6.32
CA LEU A 194 -4.49 -9.15 -5.19
C LEU A 194 -3.15 -9.46 -4.52
N ALA A 195 -2.86 -10.73 -4.19
CA ALA A 195 -1.70 -11.14 -3.40
C ALA A 195 -0.36 -10.98 -4.13
N TRP A 196 -0.25 -11.46 -5.37
CA TRP A 196 1.05 -11.54 -6.06
C TRP A 196 1.67 -10.16 -6.36
N PRO A 197 0.94 -9.15 -6.88
CA PRO A 197 1.54 -7.84 -7.07
C PRO A 197 1.83 -7.14 -5.74
N SER A 198 1.01 -7.34 -4.69
CA SER A 198 1.30 -6.81 -3.35
C SER A 198 2.59 -7.39 -2.78
N LEU A 199 2.82 -8.70 -2.94
CA LEU A 199 4.08 -9.36 -2.60
C LEU A 199 5.25 -8.78 -3.41
N GLY A 200 5.09 -8.68 -4.74
CA GLY A 200 6.12 -8.13 -5.62
C GLY A 200 6.53 -6.70 -5.22
N MET A 201 5.56 -5.82 -4.99
CA MET A 201 5.82 -4.44 -4.58
C MET A 201 6.41 -4.34 -3.17
N THR A 202 6.00 -5.21 -2.25
CA THR A 202 6.63 -5.34 -0.92
C THR A 202 8.10 -5.72 -1.04
N VAL A 203 8.42 -6.75 -1.82
CA VAL A 203 9.80 -7.19 -2.03
C VAL A 203 10.63 -6.09 -2.68
N LEU A 204 10.09 -5.36 -3.65
CA LEU A 204 10.77 -4.21 -4.27
C LEU A 204 11.02 -3.08 -3.26
N ALA A 205 10.04 -2.74 -2.42
CA ALA A 205 10.19 -1.72 -1.38
C ALA A 205 11.29 -2.12 -0.38
N LEU A 206 11.23 -3.32 0.18
CA LEU A 206 12.19 -3.79 1.18
C LEU A 206 13.59 -4.03 0.58
N SER A 207 13.67 -4.52 -0.65
CA SER A 207 14.95 -4.59 -1.39
C SER A 207 15.53 -3.20 -1.61
N GLY A 208 14.68 -2.24 -1.98
CA GLY A 208 15.05 -0.84 -2.09
C GLY A 208 15.59 -0.28 -0.77
N LEU A 209 14.97 -0.62 0.36
CA LEU A 209 15.42 -0.22 1.69
C LEU A 209 16.79 -0.82 2.01
N ILE A 210 17.02 -2.10 1.69
CA ILE A 210 18.34 -2.74 1.84
C ILE A 210 19.40 -1.98 1.03
N PHE A 211 19.11 -1.66 -0.23
CA PHE A 211 20.04 -0.91 -1.08
C PHE A 211 20.29 0.51 -0.57
N TRP A 212 19.24 1.20 -0.13
CA TRP A 212 19.34 2.57 0.37
C TRP A 212 20.11 2.64 1.68
N ALA A 213 19.83 1.74 2.63
CA ALA A 213 20.58 1.60 3.87
C ALA A 213 22.06 1.28 3.58
N ARG A 214 22.33 0.28 2.74
CA ARG A 214 23.70 -0.09 2.35
C ARG A 214 24.47 1.08 1.74
N ARG A 215 23.79 1.93 0.94
CA ARG A 215 24.39 3.13 0.33
C ARG A 215 24.74 4.19 1.36
N LEU A 216 23.88 4.39 2.36
CA LEU A 216 24.12 5.39 3.39
C LEU A 216 25.17 4.88 4.39
N THR A 217 24.94 3.75 5.04
CA THR A 217 25.65 3.36 6.26
C THR A 217 26.70 2.27 6.06
N GLY A 218 26.63 1.55 4.95
CA GLY A 218 27.62 0.58 4.53
C GLY A 218 27.35 -0.85 5.00
N GLY A 219 27.20 -1.77 4.04
CA GLY A 219 27.10 -3.22 4.26
C GLY A 219 25.66 -3.77 4.19
N THR A 220 25.55 -5.09 4.04
CA THR A 220 24.25 -5.77 3.91
C THR A 220 23.52 -5.91 5.25
N ALA A 221 24.26 -6.15 6.34
CA ALA A 221 23.68 -6.29 7.68
C ALA A 221 22.89 -5.04 8.10
N ALA A 222 23.36 -3.86 7.74
CA ALA A 222 22.67 -2.59 7.95
C ALA A 222 21.26 -2.58 7.31
N GLY A 223 21.19 -3.02 6.05
CA GLY A 223 19.91 -3.13 5.34
C GLY A 223 18.96 -4.16 5.97
N VAL A 224 19.48 -5.31 6.42
CA VAL A 224 18.67 -6.34 7.10
C VAL A 224 18.12 -5.81 8.43
N ILE A 225 18.93 -5.13 9.23
CA ILE A 225 18.47 -4.54 10.50
C ILE A 225 17.41 -3.46 10.21
N ALA A 226 17.62 -2.58 9.23
CA ALA A 226 16.61 -1.58 8.85
C ALA A 226 15.28 -2.22 8.41
N VAL A 227 15.33 -3.31 7.63
CA VAL A 227 14.13 -4.07 7.22
C VAL A 227 13.43 -4.70 8.43
N THR A 228 14.16 -5.37 9.32
CA THR A 228 13.56 -6.01 10.50
C THR A 228 12.90 -4.99 11.43
N LEU A 229 13.55 -3.84 11.67
CA LEU A 229 12.94 -2.73 12.40
C LEU A 229 11.70 -2.21 11.66
N THR A 230 11.76 -2.01 10.35
CA THR A 230 10.61 -1.51 9.56
C THR A 230 9.41 -2.46 9.61
N LEU A 231 9.63 -3.77 9.65
CA LEU A 231 8.58 -4.79 9.61
C LEU A 231 8.03 -5.15 11.00
N LEU A 232 8.89 -5.18 12.01
CA LEU A 232 8.59 -5.72 13.34
C LEU A 232 8.74 -4.67 14.45
N GLY A 233 9.12 -3.45 14.11
CA GLY A 233 9.35 -2.36 15.04
C GLY A 233 8.13 -2.08 15.90
N GLY A 234 8.36 -2.05 17.22
CA GLY A 234 7.33 -1.93 18.23
C GLY A 234 7.80 -1.18 19.47
N GLY A 235 6.87 -1.03 20.41
CA GLY A 235 7.09 -0.36 21.69
C GLY A 235 7.43 -1.32 22.82
N VAL A 236 7.15 -0.87 24.05
CA VAL A 236 7.40 -1.62 25.29
C VAL A 236 6.36 -2.71 25.55
N GLY A 237 5.42 -2.95 24.63
CA GLY A 237 4.32 -3.89 24.82
C GLY A 237 4.76 -5.33 25.05
N PHE A 238 5.93 -5.73 24.54
CA PHE A 238 6.54 -7.04 24.82
C PHE A 238 6.78 -7.27 26.31
N TRP A 239 6.87 -6.23 27.13
CA TRP A 239 7.04 -6.39 28.57
C TRP A 239 5.85 -7.12 29.21
N PHE A 240 4.64 -6.90 28.71
CA PHE A 240 3.43 -7.55 29.23
C PHE A 240 3.41 -9.06 28.97
N PHE A 241 4.18 -9.54 27.98
CA PHE A 241 4.35 -10.98 27.73
C PHE A 241 5.00 -11.69 28.91
N PHE A 242 5.95 -11.07 29.61
CA PHE A 242 6.54 -11.70 30.80
C PHE A 242 5.54 -11.88 31.94
N GLY A 243 4.55 -10.98 32.05
CA GLY A 243 3.43 -11.13 32.98
C GLY A 243 2.52 -12.31 32.62
N ASP A 244 2.26 -12.51 31.33
CA ASP A 244 1.47 -13.65 30.85
C ASP A 244 2.26 -14.96 31.01
N ALA A 245 3.54 -14.97 30.64
CA ALA A 245 4.44 -16.11 30.82
C ALA A 245 4.60 -16.53 32.28
N ALA A 246 4.61 -15.58 33.22
CA ALA A 246 4.64 -15.88 34.65
C ALA A 246 3.34 -16.51 35.16
N ARG A 247 2.19 -16.18 34.54
CA ARG A 247 0.87 -16.69 34.94
C ARG A 247 0.51 -18.02 34.28
N LEU A 248 0.82 -18.15 32.99
CA LEU A 248 0.40 -19.27 32.13
C LEU A 248 1.53 -20.28 31.89
N GLY A 249 2.79 -19.91 32.18
CA GLY A 249 3.97 -20.67 31.81
C GLY A 249 4.58 -20.17 30.49
N LEU A 250 5.92 -20.12 30.41
CA LEU A 250 6.64 -19.55 29.27
C LEU A 250 6.38 -20.34 27.97
N LEU A 251 6.46 -21.66 28.02
CA LEU A 251 6.23 -22.52 26.85
C LEU A 251 4.79 -22.41 26.36
N ASP A 252 3.83 -22.48 27.28
CA ASP A 252 2.40 -22.37 26.94
C ASP A 252 2.07 -21.01 26.33
N THR A 253 2.63 -19.92 26.87
CA THR A 253 2.42 -18.57 26.33
C THR A 253 3.07 -18.40 24.95
N LEU A 254 4.22 -19.02 24.68
CA LEU A 254 4.86 -18.97 23.35
C LEU A 254 4.10 -19.78 22.29
N LEU A 255 3.56 -20.93 22.71
CA LEU A 255 2.80 -21.83 21.83
C LEU A 255 1.35 -21.38 21.63
N HIS A 256 0.81 -20.56 22.54
CA HIS A 256 -0.54 -20.02 22.54
C HIS A 256 -0.52 -18.55 22.96
N ILE A 257 -0.17 -17.66 22.03
CA ILE A 257 -0.07 -16.22 22.28
C ILE A 257 -1.45 -15.68 22.72
N PRO A 258 -1.62 -15.21 23.98
CA PRO A 258 -2.94 -14.92 24.53
C PRO A 258 -3.54 -13.62 24.01
N ARG A 259 -2.70 -12.71 23.52
CA ARG A 259 -3.09 -11.38 23.01
C ARG A 259 -2.00 -10.80 22.12
N SER A 260 -2.36 -9.76 21.38
CA SER A 260 -1.41 -8.89 20.69
C SER A 260 -0.62 -8.05 21.69
N TYR A 261 0.65 -7.79 21.41
CA TYR A 261 1.57 -7.00 22.25
C TYR A 261 2.02 -5.69 21.58
N ASP A 262 1.39 -5.31 20.48
CA ASP A 262 1.58 -4.07 19.72
C ASP A 262 0.39 -3.10 19.87
N ARG A 263 -0.67 -3.52 20.55
CA ARG A 263 -1.88 -2.73 20.81
C ARG A 263 -2.40 -2.94 22.23
N PHE A 264 -2.56 -1.83 22.95
CA PHE A 264 -3.23 -1.77 24.24
C PHE A 264 -4.03 -0.48 24.35
N ASP A 265 -5.30 -0.59 24.68
CA ASP A 265 -6.16 0.57 24.90
C ASP A 265 -5.72 1.38 26.14
N PRO A 266 -6.16 2.65 26.27
CA PRO A 266 -5.96 3.42 27.50
C PRO A 266 -6.44 2.65 28.74
N PRO A 267 -5.70 2.74 29.87
CA PRO A 267 -4.63 3.70 30.17
C PRO A 267 -3.21 3.29 29.71
N VAL A 268 -3.00 2.06 29.23
CA VAL A 268 -1.66 1.63 28.77
C VAL A 268 -1.28 2.36 27.48
N ASN A 269 -2.25 2.51 26.57
CA ASN A 269 -2.17 3.32 25.36
C ASN A 269 -0.94 3.04 24.46
N ILE A 270 -0.83 1.79 24.02
CA ILE A 270 0.10 1.37 22.96
C ILE A 270 -0.73 1.28 21.68
N GLN A 271 -0.40 2.13 20.71
CA GLN A 271 -1.10 2.35 19.44
C GLN A 271 -0.21 2.17 18.20
N TRP A 272 1.06 1.77 18.39
CA TRP A 272 1.99 1.46 17.30
C TRP A 272 1.89 -0.01 16.89
N TYR A 273 0.91 -0.28 16.04
CA TYR A 273 0.59 -1.63 15.60
C TYR A 273 1.70 -2.18 14.69
N ASN A 274 1.85 -3.50 14.69
CA ASN A 274 2.86 -4.21 13.92
C ASN A 274 2.77 -3.84 12.43
N PRO A 275 3.86 -3.38 11.80
CA PRO A 275 3.82 -2.94 10.41
C PRO A 275 3.46 -4.01 9.38
N ILE A 276 3.83 -5.28 9.59
CA ILE A 276 3.42 -6.39 8.71
C ILE A 276 1.89 -6.49 8.71
N LEU A 277 1.32 -6.63 9.90
CA LEU A 277 -0.11 -6.82 10.09
C LEU A 277 -0.91 -5.56 9.70
N SER A 278 -0.35 -4.36 9.87
CA SER A 278 -1.10 -3.13 9.66
C SER A 278 -1.01 -2.58 8.25
N TYR A 279 0.12 -2.75 7.56
CA TYR A 279 0.36 -2.12 6.25
C TYR A 279 0.82 -3.10 5.18
N TYR A 280 1.88 -3.86 5.42
CA TYR A 280 2.50 -4.65 4.34
C TYR A 280 1.62 -5.81 3.86
N LEU A 281 0.83 -6.41 4.76
CA LEU A 281 -0.05 -7.53 4.40
C LEU A 281 -1.43 -7.07 3.91
N PRO A 282 -2.20 -6.25 4.65
CA PRO A 282 -3.54 -5.84 4.20
C PRO A 282 -3.49 -4.72 3.15
N GLN A 283 -2.75 -3.63 3.41
CA GLN A 283 -2.90 -2.37 2.68
C GLN A 283 -2.17 -2.38 1.34
N ARG A 284 -2.94 -2.66 0.28
CA ARG A 284 -2.42 -2.77 -1.08
C ARG A 284 -1.88 -1.46 -1.63
N SER A 285 -2.61 -0.37 -1.42
CA SER A 285 -2.16 0.98 -1.81
C SER A 285 -0.82 1.33 -1.17
N PHE A 286 -0.61 0.96 0.11
CA PHE A 286 0.62 1.25 0.84
C PHE A 286 1.85 0.60 0.20
N VAL A 287 1.81 -0.70 -0.13
CA VAL A 287 2.99 -1.40 -0.65
C VAL A 287 3.43 -0.90 -2.03
N PHE A 288 2.48 -0.46 -2.86
CA PHE A 288 2.79 0.26 -4.10
C PHE A 288 3.43 1.62 -3.81
N GLY A 289 2.85 2.39 -2.89
CA GLY A 289 3.42 3.67 -2.43
C GLY A 289 4.84 3.51 -1.89
N ALA A 290 5.10 2.48 -1.08
CA ALA A 290 6.40 2.21 -0.49
C ALA A 290 7.47 1.88 -1.53
N ALA A 291 7.15 1.05 -2.54
CA ALA A 291 8.08 0.77 -3.62
C ALA A 291 8.40 2.01 -4.46
N ILE A 292 7.39 2.86 -4.72
CA ILE A 292 7.57 4.14 -5.42
C ILE A 292 8.46 5.08 -4.61
N VAL A 293 8.20 5.22 -3.31
CA VAL A 293 9.05 6.01 -2.40
C VAL A 293 10.48 5.51 -2.47
N MET A 294 10.72 4.20 -2.34
CA MET A 294 12.08 3.67 -2.39
C MET A 294 12.76 3.89 -3.74
N ALA A 295 12.04 3.75 -4.87
CA ALA A 295 12.59 4.09 -6.18
C ALA A 295 13.02 5.57 -6.28
N VAL A 296 12.21 6.49 -5.74
CA VAL A 296 12.54 7.93 -5.66
C VAL A 296 13.77 8.17 -4.77
N LEU A 297 13.84 7.56 -3.58
CA LEU A 297 14.99 7.70 -2.68
C LEU A 297 16.27 7.18 -3.34
N LEU A 298 16.22 6.03 -4.03
CA LEU A 298 17.36 5.48 -4.75
C LEU A 298 17.82 6.37 -5.92
N LEU A 299 16.88 6.95 -6.68
CA LEU A 299 17.19 7.88 -7.78
C LEU A 299 17.87 9.16 -7.29
N LEU A 300 17.35 9.75 -6.21
CA LEU A 300 17.78 11.09 -5.76
C LEU A 300 18.98 11.05 -4.81
N THR A 301 19.18 9.98 -4.05
CA THR A 301 20.26 9.94 -3.05
C THR A 301 21.66 10.19 -3.64
N PRO A 302 22.11 9.50 -4.72
CA PRO A 302 23.44 9.73 -5.27
C PRO A 302 23.72 11.17 -5.76
N PRO A 303 22.85 11.80 -6.58
CA PRO A 303 23.09 13.19 -6.96
C PRO A 303 23.07 14.12 -5.74
N LEU A 304 22.20 13.90 -4.75
CA LEU A 304 22.19 14.72 -3.53
C LEU A 304 23.49 14.62 -2.74
N LEU A 305 24.08 13.42 -2.62
CA LEU A 305 25.38 13.23 -1.96
C LEU A 305 26.51 14.04 -2.61
N THR A 306 26.45 14.29 -3.92
CA THR A 306 27.44 15.13 -4.65
C THR A 306 27.12 16.62 -4.62
N THR A 307 25.90 17.01 -4.22
CA THR A 307 25.46 18.40 -4.22
C THR A 307 26.08 19.16 -3.04
N PRO A 308 26.70 20.32 -3.28
CA PRO A 308 27.11 21.19 -2.17
C PRO A 308 25.91 21.79 -1.42
N PHE A 309 26.09 22.04 -0.13
CA PHE A 309 25.07 22.64 0.72
C PHE A 309 24.85 24.11 0.41
N PHE A 310 23.58 24.55 0.44
CA PHE A 310 23.18 25.97 0.44
C PHE A 310 23.79 26.86 -0.67
N ARG A 311 24.26 26.29 -1.78
CA ARG A 311 24.80 27.05 -2.94
C ARG A 311 23.70 27.63 -3.80
N TRP A 312 22.76 28.34 -3.18
CA TRP A 312 21.59 28.92 -3.83
C TRP A 312 21.93 29.94 -4.90
N ARG A 313 22.89 30.84 -4.64
CA ARG A 313 23.30 31.88 -5.60
C ARG A 313 23.71 31.26 -6.94
N GLU A 314 24.61 30.29 -6.89
CA GLU A 314 25.10 29.61 -8.09
C GLU A 314 24.03 28.79 -8.79
N THR A 315 23.13 28.15 -8.03
CA THR A 315 21.99 27.43 -8.60
C THR A 315 21.04 28.38 -9.31
N ILE A 316 20.75 29.56 -8.74
CA ILE A 316 19.92 30.60 -9.37
C ILE A 316 20.60 31.13 -10.64
N ASP A 317 21.91 31.40 -10.59
CA ASP A 317 22.67 31.85 -11.76
C ASP A 317 22.75 30.78 -12.85
N ALA A 318 22.84 29.50 -12.46
CA ALA A 318 22.77 28.38 -13.38
C ALA A 318 21.38 28.30 -14.04
N ILE A 319 20.29 28.41 -13.28
CA ILE A 319 18.92 28.41 -13.81
C ILE A 319 18.75 29.54 -14.84
N ARG A 320 19.16 30.77 -14.49
CA ARG A 320 19.07 31.95 -15.38
C ARG A 320 19.84 31.76 -16.69
N ARG A 321 21.06 31.21 -16.62
CA ARG A 321 21.89 30.93 -17.81
C ARG A 321 21.35 29.77 -18.65
N SER A 322 20.83 28.73 -18.00
CA SER A 322 20.32 27.50 -18.65
C SER A 322 19.05 27.74 -19.46
N TRP A 323 18.28 28.79 -19.15
CA TRP A 323 17.05 29.13 -19.87
C TRP A 323 17.27 29.42 -21.36
N ARG A 324 18.52 29.72 -21.78
CA ARG A 324 18.88 29.97 -23.18
C ARG A 324 19.47 28.75 -23.93
N ARG A 325 19.88 27.69 -23.23
CA ARG A 325 20.48 26.47 -23.82
C ARG A 325 20.13 25.25 -22.97
N TRP A 326 19.00 24.60 -23.26
CA TRP A 326 18.54 23.44 -22.52
C TRP A 326 19.09 22.15 -23.13
N THR A 327 20.01 21.49 -22.43
CA THR A 327 20.46 20.12 -22.75
C THR A 327 20.12 19.19 -21.60
N ILE A 328 19.33 18.14 -21.86
CA ILE A 328 18.92 17.16 -20.84
C ILE A 328 20.12 16.25 -20.51
N LYS A 329 20.75 16.47 -19.36
CA LYS A 329 21.77 15.57 -18.80
C LYS A 329 21.12 14.38 -18.08
N SER A 330 21.85 13.28 -17.91
CA SER A 330 21.38 12.08 -17.20
C SER A 330 20.84 12.39 -15.80
N ASP A 331 21.45 13.35 -15.09
CA ASP A 331 20.98 13.79 -13.77
C ASP A 331 19.59 14.42 -13.85
N ALA A 332 19.31 15.22 -14.90
CA ALA A 332 18.00 15.82 -15.10
C ALA A 332 16.93 14.74 -15.35
N VAL A 333 17.26 13.67 -16.08
CA VAL A 333 16.37 12.53 -16.28
C VAL A 333 16.01 11.87 -14.94
N ALA A 334 16.97 11.65 -14.05
CA ALA A 334 16.70 11.05 -12.74
C ALA A 334 15.70 11.88 -11.91
N PHE A 335 15.82 13.22 -11.94
CA PHE A 335 14.89 14.12 -11.24
C PHE A 335 13.52 14.19 -11.93
N LEU A 336 13.45 14.20 -13.26
CA LEU A 336 12.18 14.15 -13.99
C LEU A 336 11.45 12.83 -13.74
N THR A 337 12.15 11.69 -13.77
CA THR A 337 11.59 10.38 -13.46
C THR A 337 11.12 10.30 -12.01
N ALA A 338 11.92 10.79 -11.06
CA ALA A 338 11.53 10.86 -9.65
C ALA A 338 10.30 11.76 -9.46
N GLY A 339 10.25 12.92 -10.12
CA GLY A 339 9.10 13.83 -10.10
C GLY A 339 7.85 13.20 -10.73
N GLY A 340 8.02 12.41 -11.79
CA GLY A 340 6.96 11.61 -12.41
C GLY A 340 6.40 10.56 -11.47
N LEU A 341 7.27 9.75 -10.86
CA LEU A 341 6.90 8.74 -9.86
C LEU A 341 6.18 9.37 -8.66
N THR A 342 6.69 10.50 -8.14
CA THR A 342 6.01 11.25 -7.07
C THR A 342 4.67 11.81 -7.55
N GLY A 343 4.62 12.36 -8.76
CA GLY A 343 3.43 12.99 -9.35
C GLY A 343 2.25 12.04 -9.57
N VAL A 344 2.50 10.75 -9.76
CA VAL A 344 1.43 9.74 -9.94
C VAL A 344 0.93 9.14 -8.62
N LEU A 345 1.55 9.46 -7.48
CA LEU A 345 1.14 8.93 -6.17
C LEU A 345 -0.33 9.21 -5.79
N PRO A 346 -1.02 10.28 -6.23
CA PRO A 346 -2.47 10.42 -6.03
C PRO A 346 -3.33 9.30 -6.64
N LEU A 347 -2.76 8.48 -7.54
CA LEU A 347 -3.42 7.30 -8.10
C LEU A 347 -3.06 6.01 -7.35
N PHE A 348 -1.92 5.99 -6.66
CA PHE A 348 -1.37 4.80 -5.97
C PHE A 348 -1.50 4.87 -4.45
N HIS A 349 -1.03 5.95 -3.83
CA HIS A 349 -1.05 6.16 -2.39
C HIS A 349 -0.78 7.63 -2.02
N VAL A 350 -1.82 8.36 -1.60
CA VAL A 350 -1.75 9.81 -1.33
C VAL A 350 -0.86 10.17 -0.15
N HIS A 351 -0.79 9.35 0.91
CA HIS A 351 0.06 9.64 2.07
C HIS A 351 1.55 9.68 1.70
N SER A 352 2.00 8.79 0.81
CA SER A 352 3.38 8.84 0.30
C SER A 352 3.67 10.08 -0.54
N LEU A 353 2.66 10.71 -1.17
CA LEU A 353 2.86 12.01 -1.83
C LEU A 353 3.19 13.08 -0.79
N VAL A 354 2.47 13.11 0.33
CA VAL A 354 2.72 14.06 1.42
C VAL A 354 4.14 13.85 1.98
N VAL A 355 4.53 12.60 2.23
CA VAL A 355 5.88 12.25 2.68
C VAL A 355 6.95 12.77 1.72
N LEU A 356 6.86 12.41 0.43
CA LEU A 356 7.85 12.84 -0.56
C LEU A 356 7.80 14.35 -0.78
N GLY A 357 6.63 14.99 -0.76
CA GLY A 357 6.49 16.43 -0.86
C GLY A 357 7.27 17.16 0.24
N ILE A 358 7.09 16.76 1.49
CA ILE A 358 7.83 17.33 2.64
C ILE A 358 9.34 17.07 2.49
N VAL A 359 9.73 15.80 2.31
CA VAL A 359 11.15 15.40 2.28
C VAL A 359 11.90 16.03 1.11
N THR A 360 11.30 16.04 -0.08
CA THR A 360 11.95 16.59 -1.28
C THR A 360 12.00 18.10 -1.28
N VAL A 361 11.04 18.81 -0.69
CA VAL A 361 11.16 20.26 -0.44
C VAL A 361 12.34 20.53 0.49
N CYS A 362 12.45 19.82 1.62
CA CYS A 362 13.60 19.96 2.51
C CYS A 362 14.92 19.66 1.78
N TRP A 363 14.99 18.60 0.98
CA TRP A 363 16.18 18.29 0.20
C TRP A 363 16.49 19.34 -0.88
N ALA A 364 15.48 19.89 -1.54
CA ALA A 364 15.67 20.99 -2.48
C ALA A 364 16.24 22.23 -1.79
N LEU A 365 15.84 22.46 -0.53
CA LEU A 365 16.35 23.58 0.24
C LEU A 365 17.80 23.40 0.73
N LEU A 366 18.13 22.17 1.15
CA LEU A 366 19.46 21.82 1.66
C LEU A 366 20.48 21.62 0.54
N PHE A 367 20.04 21.04 -0.57
CA PHE A 367 20.84 20.62 -1.73
C PHE A 367 20.31 21.28 -3.02
N PRO A 368 20.42 22.61 -3.15
CA PRO A 368 19.83 23.32 -4.26
C PRO A 368 20.48 22.94 -5.60
N ARG A 369 19.66 22.58 -6.59
CA ARG A 369 20.07 22.25 -7.95
C ARG A 369 18.99 22.68 -8.95
N PRO A 370 19.35 23.06 -10.20
CA PRO A 370 18.36 23.37 -11.24
C PRO A 370 17.40 22.21 -11.56
N ALA A 371 17.85 20.96 -11.39
CA ALA A 371 17.06 19.76 -11.68
C ALA A 371 15.79 19.63 -10.82
N TRP A 372 15.76 20.28 -9.64
CA TRP A 372 14.55 20.32 -8.80
C TRP A 372 13.37 21.01 -9.49
N LEU A 373 13.61 21.97 -10.38
CA LEU A 373 12.54 22.60 -11.16
C LEU A 373 11.82 21.56 -12.03
N GLY A 374 12.57 20.67 -12.67
CA GLY A 374 12.02 19.56 -13.46
C GLY A 374 11.23 18.57 -12.59
N PHE A 375 11.80 18.20 -11.44
CA PHE A 375 11.12 17.33 -10.47
C PHE A 375 9.75 17.90 -10.07
N PHE A 376 9.72 19.14 -9.57
CA PHE A 376 8.48 19.75 -9.07
C PHE A 376 7.50 20.10 -10.19
N ALA A 377 7.97 20.48 -11.37
CA ALA A 377 7.11 20.74 -12.52
C ALA A 377 6.37 19.46 -12.96
N VAL A 378 7.10 18.36 -13.16
CA VAL A 378 6.48 17.07 -13.53
C VAL A 378 5.56 16.57 -12.42
N MET A 379 6.00 16.66 -11.15
CA MET A 379 5.17 16.28 -10.01
C MET A 379 3.86 17.07 -9.98
N ALA A 380 3.91 18.40 -10.13
CA ALA A 380 2.74 19.25 -10.10
C ALA A 380 1.79 18.97 -11.26
N VAL A 381 2.30 18.82 -12.49
CA VAL A 381 1.49 18.54 -13.69
C VAL A 381 0.71 17.24 -13.54
N LEU A 382 1.29 16.20 -12.94
CA LEU A 382 0.62 14.91 -12.77
C LEU A 382 -0.25 14.85 -11.51
N ALA A 383 0.22 15.41 -10.39
CA ALA A 383 -0.47 15.28 -9.11
C ALA A 383 -1.64 16.25 -8.96
N VAL A 384 -1.47 17.52 -9.34
CA VAL A 384 -2.44 18.58 -9.05
C VAL A 384 -3.80 18.30 -9.68
N PRO A 385 -3.94 17.89 -10.96
CA PRO A 385 -5.25 17.61 -11.55
C PRO A 385 -6.01 16.53 -10.77
N ARG A 386 -5.32 15.43 -10.39
CA ARG A 386 -5.96 14.36 -9.61
C ARG A 386 -6.31 14.81 -8.19
N LEU A 387 -5.44 15.59 -7.55
CA LEU A 387 -5.73 16.15 -6.24
C LEU A 387 -6.94 17.09 -6.28
N LEU A 388 -7.06 17.98 -7.28
CA LEU A 388 -8.23 18.85 -7.41
C LEU A 388 -9.55 18.09 -7.61
N MET A 389 -9.50 16.87 -8.16
CA MET A 389 -10.68 16.00 -8.26
C MET A 389 -11.00 15.24 -6.96
N ALA A 390 -10.00 14.98 -6.11
CA ALA A 390 -10.13 14.19 -4.89
C ALA A 390 -10.29 15.03 -3.60
N VAL A 391 -9.61 16.18 -3.53
CA VAL A 391 -9.44 17.06 -2.36
C VAL A 391 -10.68 17.87 -1.96
N PRO A 392 -11.63 18.25 -2.85
CA PRO A 392 -12.84 18.96 -2.39
C PRO A 392 -13.63 18.18 -1.34
N GLY A 393 -13.32 16.89 -1.12
CA GLY A 393 -14.06 16.05 -0.17
C GLY A 393 -15.52 15.94 -0.59
N ASP A 394 -16.34 15.25 0.18
CA ASP A 394 -17.78 15.35 0.01
C ASP A 394 -18.23 16.70 0.59
N PRO A 395 -18.76 17.64 -0.21
CA PRO A 395 -19.26 18.91 0.31
C PRO A 395 -20.40 18.72 1.32
N GLY A 396 -21.10 17.58 1.25
CA GLY A 396 -22.10 17.18 2.22
C GLY A 396 -21.54 16.54 3.49
N ALA A 397 -20.22 16.31 3.57
CA ALA A 397 -19.60 15.74 4.76
C ALA A 397 -19.82 16.65 5.99
N PRO A 398 -20.05 16.06 7.17
CA PRO A 398 -20.04 16.80 8.43
C PRO A 398 -18.79 17.68 8.56
N PRO A 399 -18.87 18.86 9.22
CA PRO A 399 -17.72 19.74 9.36
C PRO A 399 -16.49 19.02 9.94
N ASP A 400 -16.68 18.12 10.93
CA ASP A 400 -15.64 17.30 11.54
C ASP A 400 -14.97 16.31 10.57
N HIS A 401 -15.54 16.08 9.39
CA HIS A 401 -14.95 15.28 8.32
C HIS A 401 -14.26 16.10 7.22
N GLN A 402 -14.15 17.43 7.40
CA GLN A 402 -13.35 18.30 6.53
C GLN A 402 -11.89 18.35 7.02
N TYR A 403 -10.95 17.99 6.14
CA TYR A 403 -9.51 17.83 6.44
C TYR A 403 -8.64 18.62 5.44
N PRO A 404 -7.40 18.99 5.82
CA PRO A 404 -6.68 18.69 7.07
C PRO A 404 -7.17 19.52 8.28
N ARG A 405 -6.92 19.01 9.50
CA ARG A 405 -7.27 19.68 10.78
C ARG A 405 -6.09 19.71 11.74
N TRP A 406 -6.07 20.69 12.64
CA TRP A 406 -5.12 20.67 13.76
C TRP A 406 -5.38 19.48 14.68
N LEU A 407 -4.29 18.84 15.09
CA LEU A 407 -4.23 17.73 16.03
C LEU A 407 -3.01 18.00 16.93
N ILE A 408 -2.99 17.54 18.18
CA ILE A 408 -1.77 17.61 19.01
C ILE A 408 -1.56 16.25 19.65
N GLY A 409 -0.38 15.66 19.39
CA GLY A 409 0.04 14.40 20.02
C GLY A 409 -0.47 13.14 19.33
N TRP A 410 -1.03 13.24 18.11
CA TRP A 410 -1.65 12.12 17.41
C TRP A 410 -2.69 11.42 18.31
N VAL A 411 -2.60 10.11 18.52
CA VAL A 411 -3.50 9.32 19.40
C VAL A 411 -2.98 9.22 20.84
N SER A 412 -2.18 10.19 21.30
CA SER A 412 -1.66 10.17 22.68
C SER A 412 -2.75 10.26 23.75
N GLY A 413 -3.93 10.77 23.41
CA GLY A 413 -5.04 10.92 24.35
C GLY A 413 -4.60 11.75 25.57
N THR A 414 -4.66 11.14 26.75
CA THR A 414 -4.26 11.77 28.02
C THR A 414 -2.77 11.63 28.35
N ASP A 415 -2.00 10.86 27.58
CA ASP A 415 -0.56 10.76 27.79
C ASP A 415 0.17 12.04 27.40
N PHE A 416 1.23 12.37 28.16
CA PHE A 416 2.22 13.34 27.71
C PHE A 416 2.88 12.82 26.40
N PRO A 417 2.84 13.56 25.27
CA PRO A 417 3.20 13.00 23.97
C PRO A 417 4.61 12.37 23.88
N PRO A 418 5.68 12.93 24.47
CA PRO A 418 6.97 12.25 24.51
C PRO A 418 6.93 10.89 25.23
N TRP A 419 6.19 10.78 26.33
CA TRP A 419 6.03 9.51 27.05
C TRP A 419 5.23 8.50 26.22
N PHE A 420 4.16 8.94 25.56
CA PHE A 420 3.42 8.12 24.61
C PHE A 420 4.35 7.52 23.56
N TRP A 421 5.23 8.31 22.94
CA TRP A 421 6.14 7.82 21.92
C TRP A 421 7.23 6.87 22.45
N ILE A 422 7.71 7.07 23.67
CA ILE A 422 8.62 6.11 24.33
C ILE A 422 7.90 4.79 24.60
N LYS A 423 6.65 4.79 25.08
CA LYS A 423 5.86 3.55 25.21
C LYS A 423 5.68 2.84 23.88
N ASN A 424 5.45 3.60 22.80
CA ASN A 424 5.08 3.07 21.48
C ASN A 424 6.26 2.66 20.59
N THR A 425 7.46 3.16 20.87
CA THR A 425 8.66 2.87 20.03
C THR A 425 9.88 2.45 20.84
N GLY A 426 9.76 2.35 22.17
CA GLY A 426 10.84 1.92 23.06
C GLY A 426 12.08 2.81 22.93
N LEU A 427 13.23 2.16 22.70
CA LEU A 427 14.53 2.82 22.54
C LEU A 427 14.73 3.48 21.16
N PHE A 428 13.77 3.40 20.25
CA PHE A 428 13.93 3.90 18.88
C PHE A 428 14.22 5.40 18.84
N TRP A 429 13.44 6.21 19.56
CA TRP A 429 13.64 7.67 19.62
C TRP A 429 15.00 8.08 20.21
N PRO A 430 15.41 7.57 21.38
CA PRO A 430 16.74 7.82 21.92
C PRO A 430 17.86 7.51 20.92
N LEU A 431 17.79 6.36 20.24
CA LEU A 431 18.79 5.96 19.24
C LEU A 431 18.74 6.83 17.98
N LEU A 432 17.54 7.22 17.53
CA LEU A 432 17.36 8.12 16.40
C LEU A 432 17.98 9.50 16.69
N LEU A 433 17.71 10.07 17.87
CA LEU A 433 18.30 11.34 18.28
C LEU A 433 19.83 11.24 18.36
N LEU A 434 20.36 10.15 18.92
CA LEU A 434 21.80 9.90 18.94
C LEU A 434 22.37 9.85 17.51
N ALA A 435 21.72 9.16 16.59
CA ALA A 435 22.16 9.04 15.20
C ALA A 435 22.13 10.36 14.43
N LEU A 436 21.11 11.21 14.66
CA LEU A 436 20.92 12.47 13.94
C LEU A 436 21.70 13.63 14.56
N LEU A 437 21.85 13.69 15.88
CA LEU A 437 22.51 14.81 16.57
C LEU A 437 24.01 14.58 16.76
N SER A 438 24.47 13.32 16.73
CA SER A 438 25.89 12.98 16.90
C SER A 438 26.51 12.48 15.60
N PRO A 439 27.78 12.80 15.30
CA PRO A 439 28.50 12.22 14.17
C PRO A 439 28.95 10.76 14.42
N LEU A 440 28.62 10.18 15.58
CA LEU A 440 29.06 8.84 15.99
C LEU A 440 28.68 7.75 14.99
N ALA A 441 27.40 7.70 14.59
CA ALA A 441 26.87 6.64 13.72
C ALA A 441 26.71 7.08 12.26
N LEU A 442 26.17 8.28 12.03
CA LEU A 442 25.98 8.84 10.69
C LEU A 442 26.89 10.04 10.49
N ARG A 443 27.71 10.02 9.43
CA ARG A 443 28.64 11.12 9.14
C ARG A 443 28.02 12.17 8.25
N GLY A 444 28.24 13.44 8.59
CA GLY A 444 28.04 14.58 7.71
C GLY A 444 26.67 14.61 7.02
N ARG A 445 26.67 14.43 5.69
CA ARG A 445 25.52 14.61 4.80
C ARG A 445 24.43 13.55 4.96
N MET A 446 24.77 12.34 5.39
CA MET A 446 23.81 11.23 5.52
C MET A 446 22.69 11.56 6.51
N ARG A 447 23.04 12.24 7.61
CA ARG A 447 22.07 12.73 8.61
C ARG A 447 21.04 13.67 7.99
N LEU A 448 21.47 14.51 7.05
CA LEU A 448 20.61 15.49 6.38
C LEU A 448 19.71 14.87 5.30
N LEU A 449 20.01 13.63 4.87
CA LEU A 449 19.09 12.87 4.03
C LEU A 449 17.97 12.21 4.84
N ILE A 450 18.25 11.79 6.08
CA ILE A 450 17.26 11.11 6.93
C ILE A 450 16.46 12.11 7.79
N ALA A 451 17.10 13.16 8.33
CA ALA A 451 16.47 14.11 9.25
C ALA A 451 15.15 14.74 8.75
N PRO A 452 14.95 15.05 7.44
CA PRO A 452 13.67 15.56 6.95
C PRO A 452 12.48 14.63 7.19
N PHE A 453 12.68 13.32 7.35
CA PHE A 453 11.60 12.40 7.71
C PHE A 453 11.09 12.66 9.14
N SER A 454 11.90 13.22 10.05
CA SER A 454 11.41 13.64 11.38
C SER A 454 10.44 14.82 11.30
N LEU A 455 10.48 15.61 10.21
CA LEU A 455 9.45 16.62 9.97
C LEU A 455 8.11 15.98 9.58
N VAL A 456 8.13 14.87 8.84
CA VAL A 456 6.92 14.06 8.55
C VAL A 456 6.30 13.55 9.86
N PHE A 457 7.13 13.05 10.78
CA PHE A 457 6.67 12.68 12.11
C PHE A 457 6.01 13.84 12.86
N LEU A 458 6.66 15.01 12.86
CA LEU A 458 6.11 16.20 13.51
C LEU A 458 4.76 16.59 12.91
N VAL A 459 4.67 16.64 11.58
CA VAL A 459 3.44 16.95 10.85
C VAL A 459 2.32 15.95 11.19
N ALA A 460 2.62 14.65 11.23
CA ALA A 460 1.65 13.62 11.60
C ALA A 460 1.20 13.67 13.08
N ASN A 461 1.95 14.37 13.95
CA ASN A 461 1.54 14.63 15.32
C ASN A 461 0.79 15.97 15.49
N LEU A 462 0.83 16.85 14.49
CA LEU A 462 0.25 18.20 14.54
C LEU A 462 -0.97 18.38 13.62
N ILE A 463 -1.13 17.51 12.63
CA ILE A 463 -2.15 17.64 11.59
C ILE A 463 -2.84 16.30 11.40
N LYS A 464 -4.16 16.27 11.51
CA LYS A 464 -5.02 15.15 11.14
C LYS A 464 -5.38 15.25 9.65
N PHE A 465 -5.10 14.21 8.88
CA PHE A 465 -5.32 14.19 7.42
C PHE A 465 -6.61 13.46 6.99
N GLN A 466 -7.18 12.62 7.85
CA GLN A 466 -8.36 11.79 7.55
C GLN A 466 -9.28 11.67 8.78
N PRO A 467 -10.57 11.31 8.61
CA PRO A 467 -11.55 11.06 9.69
C PRO A 467 -11.01 10.24 10.86
N TRP A 468 -10.27 9.17 10.57
CA TRP A 468 -9.59 8.40 11.57
C TRP A 468 -8.19 8.98 11.82
N ASP A 469 -7.95 9.50 13.01
CA ASP A 469 -6.64 10.04 13.38
C ASP A 469 -5.52 8.99 13.34
N TRP A 470 -5.83 7.72 13.65
CA TRP A 470 -4.89 6.61 13.51
C TRP A 470 -4.32 6.48 12.10
N ASP A 471 -5.04 6.92 11.04
CA ASP A 471 -4.53 6.87 9.66
C ASP A 471 -3.28 7.73 9.41
N ASN A 472 -2.96 8.69 10.30
CA ASN A 472 -1.65 9.36 10.27
C ASN A 472 -0.48 8.38 10.41
N SER A 473 -0.73 7.16 10.91
CA SER A 473 0.24 6.06 10.94
C SER A 473 0.77 5.70 9.54
N LYS A 474 -0.02 5.91 8.48
CA LYS A 474 0.38 5.76 7.06
C LYS A 474 1.44 6.78 6.63
N LEU A 475 1.61 7.89 7.36
CA LEU A 475 2.74 8.83 7.21
C LEU A 475 3.90 8.42 8.12
N LEU A 476 3.59 8.10 9.38
CA LEU A 476 4.57 7.77 10.41
C LEU A 476 5.38 6.52 10.05
N VAL A 477 4.79 5.53 9.38
CA VAL A 477 5.51 4.32 8.95
C VAL A 477 6.66 4.65 7.98
N PHE A 478 6.54 5.69 7.14
CA PHE A 478 7.64 6.15 6.29
C PHE A 478 8.73 6.88 7.08
N TRP A 479 8.34 7.64 8.11
CA TRP A 479 9.30 8.19 9.07
C TRP A 479 10.08 7.06 9.76
N TYR A 480 9.36 6.04 10.24
CA TYR A 480 9.98 4.91 10.92
C TYR A 480 10.90 4.13 9.98
N MET A 481 10.46 3.85 8.75
CA MET A 481 11.26 3.17 7.71
C MET A 481 12.58 3.91 7.41
N ALA A 482 12.51 5.23 7.19
CA ALA A 482 13.72 6.02 6.91
C ALA A 482 14.62 6.16 8.14
N SER A 483 14.02 6.37 9.31
CA SER A 483 14.71 6.50 10.60
C SER A 483 15.34 5.19 11.08
N ALA A 484 14.80 4.04 10.68
CA ALA A 484 15.39 2.73 10.95
C ALA A 484 16.79 2.61 10.36
N VAL A 485 17.10 3.30 9.25
CA VAL A 485 18.46 3.39 8.70
C VAL A 485 19.40 4.20 9.59
N ALA A 486 18.89 5.19 10.33
CA ALA A 486 19.69 5.91 11.31
C ALA A 486 19.91 5.10 12.59
N VAL A 487 18.86 4.43 13.08
CA VAL A 487 18.91 3.58 14.27
C VAL A 487 19.81 2.37 14.05
N GLU A 488 19.72 1.71 12.89
CA GLU A 488 20.62 0.59 12.59
C GLU A 488 22.09 1.00 12.62
N ALA A 489 22.43 2.20 12.12
CA ALA A 489 23.81 2.65 12.05
C ALA A 489 24.46 2.71 13.45
N VAL A 490 23.66 3.06 14.46
CA VAL A 490 24.07 3.03 15.87
C VAL A 490 24.26 1.59 16.33
N LEU A 491 23.31 0.70 16.05
CA LEU A 491 23.37 -0.72 16.44
C LEU A 491 24.56 -1.44 15.82
N VAL A 492 24.79 -1.26 14.51
CA VAL A 492 25.91 -1.86 13.79
C VAL A 492 27.24 -1.32 14.32
N ARG A 493 27.33 -0.02 14.60
CA ARG A 493 28.53 0.56 15.20
C ARG A 493 28.80 -0.03 16.58
N LEU A 494 27.78 -0.12 17.43
CA LEU A 494 27.90 -0.70 18.76
C LEU A 494 28.33 -2.16 18.70
N ALA A 495 27.74 -2.93 17.79
CA ALA A 495 28.07 -4.34 17.60
C ALA A 495 29.49 -4.58 17.11
N ARG A 496 30.04 -3.67 16.29
CA ARG A 496 31.40 -3.75 15.78
C ARG A 496 32.47 -3.22 16.74
N ALA A 497 32.09 -2.57 17.84
CA ALA A 497 33.04 -1.98 18.78
C ALA A 497 33.76 -3.06 19.60
N HIS A 498 33.02 -3.98 20.22
CA HIS A 498 33.53 -5.11 21.00
C HIS A 498 32.40 -6.13 21.27
N LEU A 499 32.74 -7.32 21.79
CA LEU A 499 31.77 -8.40 22.05
C LEU A 499 30.62 -7.97 22.96
N ALA A 500 30.91 -7.29 24.08
CA ALA A 500 29.85 -6.77 24.95
C ALA A 500 28.93 -5.76 24.22
N GLY A 501 29.47 -4.97 23.28
CA GLY A 501 28.69 -4.06 22.44
C GLY A 501 27.77 -4.82 21.49
N ALA A 502 28.22 -5.95 20.93
CA ALA A 502 27.37 -6.83 20.13
C ALA A 502 26.21 -7.42 20.94
N VAL A 503 26.45 -7.85 22.18
CA VAL A 503 25.39 -8.34 23.07
C VAL A 503 24.38 -7.25 23.40
N VAL A 504 24.86 -6.04 23.75
CA VAL A 504 23.97 -4.89 24.03
C VAL A 504 23.18 -4.48 22.78
N ALA A 505 23.81 -4.42 21.61
CA ALA A 505 23.14 -4.11 20.36
C ALA A 505 22.05 -5.14 20.02
N ALA A 506 22.33 -6.43 20.26
CA ALA A 506 21.36 -7.51 20.07
C ALA A 506 20.19 -7.39 21.05
N ALA A 507 20.44 -7.12 22.33
CA ALA A 507 19.38 -6.92 23.33
C ALA A 507 18.48 -5.72 22.99
N ILE A 508 19.09 -4.59 22.58
CA ILE A 508 18.36 -3.41 22.10
C ILE A 508 17.53 -3.76 20.87
N TRP A 509 18.12 -4.40 19.86
CA TRP A 509 17.39 -4.82 18.67
C TRP A 509 16.21 -5.74 19.01
N LEU A 510 16.40 -6.74 19.87
CA LEU A 510 15.35 -7.64 20.36
C LEU A 510 14.22 -6.87 21.05
N SER A 511 14.53 -5.89 21.89
CA SER A 511 13.51 -5.03 22.52
C SER A 511 12.71 -4.21 21.53
N LEU A 512 13.34 -3.75 20.43
CA LEU A 512 12.69 -2.93 19.40
C LEU A 512 11.76 -3.76 18.52
N VAL A 513 12.02 -5.06 18.35
CA VAL A 513 11.20 -5.95 17.51
C VAL A 513 10.26 -6.86 18.32
N GLY A 514 10.45 -6.96 19.64
CA GLY A 514 9.77 -7.94 20.49
C GLY A 514 8.24 -7.85 20.43
N SER A 515 7.67 -6.65 20.54
CA SER A 515 6.22 -6.44 20.44
C SER A 515 5.68 -6.90 19.10
N GLY A 516 6.39 -6.56 18.02
CA GLY A 516 5.97 -6.92 16.68
C GLY A 516 6.07 -8.41 16.40
N VAL A 517 7.15 -9.06 16.86
CA VAL A 517 7.33 -10.51 16.74
C VAL A 517 6.23 -11.27 17.49
N LEU A 518 5.99 -10.94 18.75
CA LEU A 518 4.98 -11.63 19.56
C LEU A 518 3.57 -11.45 18.99
N SER A 519 3.24 -10.25 18.49
CA SER A 519 1.94 -10.00 17.87
C SER A 519 1.79 -10.74 16.54
N LEU A 520 2.86 -10.79 15.72
CA LEU A 520 2.85 -11.59 14.49
C LEU A 520 2.66 -13.08 14.77
N LEU A 521 3.33 -13.61 15.81
CA LEU A 521 3.22 -15.03 16.18
C LEU A 521 1.78 -15.45 16.51
N GLN A 522 0.94 -14.54 17.04
CA GLN A 522 -0.48 -14.80 17.31
C GLN A 522 -1.27 -15.22 16.07
N PHE A 523 -0.85 -14.78 14.89
CA PHE A 523 -1.53 -15.01 13.61
C PHE A 523 -0.81 -16.05 12.73
N LEU A 524 0.25 -16.67 13.24
CA LEU A 524 0.98 -17.74 12.55
C LEU A 524 0.56 -19.12 13.07
N PRO A 525 0.43 -20.14 12.20
CA PRO A 525 0.08 -21.50 12.60
C PRO A 525 0.95 -22.03 13.76
N PRO A 526 0.39 -22.87 14.66
CA PRO A 526 -0.97 -23.44 14.63
C PRO A 526 -2.07 -22.50 15.17
N GLN A 527 -1.69 -21.30 15.59
CA GLN A 527 -2.57 -20.28 16.17
C GLN A 527 -2.96 -19.24 15.12
N GLY A 528 -4.06 -18.52 15.36
CA GLY A 528 -4.55 -17.49 14.45
C GLY A 528 -5.99 -17.72 14.03
N PRO A 529 -6.89 -16.73 14.21
CA PRO A 529 -8.26 -16.86 13.76
C PRO A 529 -8.31 -16.89 12.22
N ALA A 530 -9.08 -17.84 11.69
CA ALA A 530 -9.44 -17.87 10.28
C ALA A 530 -10.85 -17.30 10.12
N TYR A 531 -10.99 -16.29 9.27
CA TYR A 531 -12.25 -15.64 8.97
C TYR A 531 -12.74 -16.11 7.61
N VAL A 532 -14.01 -16.50 7.50
CA VAL A 532 -14.62 -16.78 6.19
C VAL A 532 -14.66 -15.46 5.42
N TRP A 533 -13.88 -15.37 4.35
CA TRP A 533 -13.92 -14.26 3.41
C TRP A 533 -15.16 -14.35 2.53
N PHE A 534 -15.31 -15.50 1.85
CA PHE A 534 -16.50 -15.85 1.07
C PHE A 534 -16.76 -17.35 1.14
N THR A 535 -18.01 -17.73 1.29
CA THR A 535 -18.47 -19.11 1.12
C THR A 535 -18.48 -19.51 -0.36
N ASN A 536 -18.49 -20.81 -0.65
CA ASN A 536 -18.68 -21.28 -2.02
C ASN A 536 -19.99 -20.82 -2.65
N GLU A 537 -21.06 -20.75 -1.85
CA GLU A 537 -22.35 -20.25 -2.31
C GLU A 537 -22.23 -18.82 -2.83
N GLU A 538 -21.53 -17.95 -2.10
CA GLU A 538 -21.28 -16.56 -2.48
C GLU A 538 -20.42 -16.42 -3.73
N VAL A 539 -19.41 -17.29 -3.89
CA VAL A 539 -18.58 -17.34 -5.10
C VAL A 539 -19.40 -17.75 -6.32
N GLN A 540 -20.29 -18.74 -6.16
CA GLN A 540 -21.20 -19.19 -7.22
C GLN A 540 -22.27 -18.12 -7.54
N LEU A 541 -22.84 -17.50 -6.52
CA LEU A 541 -23.79 -16.38 -6.66
C LEU A 541 -23.15 -15.26 -7.49
N ALA A 542 -21.93 -14.86 -7.17
CA ALA A 542 -21.22 -13.83 -7.93
C ALA A 542 -20.96 -14.21 -9.39
N ALA A 543 -20.72 -15.49 -9.68
CA ALA A 543 -20.62 -15.99 -11.05
C ALA A 543 -21.96 -15.88 -11.80
N GLN A 544 -23.07 -16.25 -11.16
CA GLN A 544 -24.41 -16.13 -11.73
C GLN A 544 -24.82 -14.67 -11.96
N VAL A 545 -24.54 -13.77 -10.99
CA VAL A 545 -24.79 -12.33 -11.12
C VAL A 545 -24.05 -11.76 -12.32
N ARG A 546 -22.77 -12.14 -12.54
CA ARG A 546 -22.01 -11.69 -13.71
C ARG A 546 -22.64 -12.10 -15.04
N GLN A 547 -23.24 -13.29 -15.11
CA GLN A 547 -23.85 -13.84 -16.32
C GLN A 547 -25.25 -13.28 -16.59
N GLN A 548 -26.02 -13.01 -15.53
CA GLN A 548 -27.46 -12.75 -15.65
C GLN A 548 -27.86 -11.29 -15.43
N THR A 549 -26.94 -10.43 -15.00
CA THR A 549 -27.22 -9.02 -14.73
C THR A 549 -26.32 -8.09 -15.55
N PRO A 550 -26.82 -6.91 -15.96
CA PRO A 550 -26.01 -5.93 -16.69
C PRO A 550 -24.74 -5.50 -15.92
N PRO A 551 -23.60 -5.28 -16.60
CA PRO A 551 -22.35 -4.86 -15.96
C PRO A 551 -22.46 -3.61 -15.08
N LYS A 552 -23.29 -2.66 -15.49
CA LYS A 552 -23.46 -1.36 -14.83
C LYS A 552 -24.64 -1.30 -13.88
N ALA A 553 -25.27 -2.43 -13.58
CA ALA A 553 -26.42 -2.46 -12.69
C ALA A 553 -26.05 -2.05 -11.25
N VAL A 554 -26.96 -1.33 -10.60
CA VAL A 554 -26.86 -0.89 -9.20
C VAL A 554 -27.68 -1.82 -8.32
N PHE A 555 -27.03 -2.38 -7.30
CA PHE A 555 -27.66 -3.28 -6.34
C PHE A 555 -27.87 -2.59 -5.00
N VAL A 556 -29.00 -2.86 -4.36
CA VAL A 556 -29.19 -2.62 -2.93
C VAL A 556 -28.84 -3.90 -2.20
N THR A 557 -27.92 -3.80 -1.26
CA THR A 557 -27.41 -4.89 -0.42
C THR A 557 -27.35 -4.42 1.03
N GLY A 558 -26.92 -5.29 1.93
CA GLY A 558 -26.55 -4.96 3.29
C GLY A 558 -25.23 -4.20 3.39
N GLU A 559 -24.90 -3.87 4.63
CA GLU A 559 -23.85 -2.94 5.03
C GLU A 559 -22.58 -3.64 5.54
N GLN A 560 -22.46 -4.96 5.32
CA GLN A 560 -21.27 -5.72 5.71
C GLN A 560 -20.04 -5.36 4.86
N PRO A 561 -18.82 -5.51 5.40
CA PRO A 561 -17.59 -5.31 4.63
C PRO A 561 -17.38 -6.37 3.53
N ASN A 562 -18.00 -7.56 3.64
CA ASN A 562 -17.84 -8.62 2.65
C ASN A 562 -19.11 -8.77 1.84
N ASN A 563 -19.05 -8.43 0.56
CA ASN A 563 -20.23 -8.36 -0.28
C ASN A 563 -19.96 -9.05 -1.62
N PRO A 564 -20.53 -10.24 -1.88
CA PRO A 564 -20.25 -10.98 -3.12
C PRO A 564 -20.67 -10.21 -4.39
N ILE A 565 -21.61 -9.28 -4.29
CA ILE A 565 -22.08 -8.46 -5.41
C ILE A 565 -21.03 -7.43 -5.82
N ALA A 566 -20.51 -6.68 -4.85
CA ALA A 566 -19.47 -5.69 -5.11
C ALA A 566 -18.12 -6.36 -5.32
N ASP A 567 -17.73 -7.25 -4.41
CA ASP A 567 -16.36 -7.73 -4.27
C ASP A 567 -15.99 -8.75 -5.33
N LEU A 568 -16.93 -9.62 -5.71
CA LEU A 568 -16.70 -10.74 -6.62
C LEU A 568 -17.39 -10.55 -7.98
N ALA A 569 -18.62 -10.05 -8.01
CA ALA A 569 -19.36 -9.82 -9.25
C ALA A 569 -19.03 -8.49 -9.93
N GLY A 570 -18.42 -7.55 -9.21
CA GLY A 570 -18.01 -6.24 -9.73
C GLY A 570 -19.17 -5.31 -10.07
N ARG A 571 -20.34 -5.52 -9.46
CA ARG A 571 -21.51 -4.63 -9.64
C ARG A 571 -21.45 -3.49 -8.63
N SER A 572 -21.98 -2.33 -9.00
CA SER A 572 -22.03 -1.20 -8.07
C SER A 572 -23.09 -1.47 -7.02
N VAL A 573 -22.82 -1.08 -5.77
CA VAL A 573 -23.82 -1.11 -4.69
C VAL A 573 -24.23 0.30 -4.30
N LEU A 574 -25.48 0.45 -3.88
CA LEU A 574 -26.04 1.74 -3.43
C LEU A 574 -25.20 2.33 -2.29
N MET A 575 -24.85 1.49 -1.33
CA MET A 575 -23.99 1.79 -0.20
C MET A 575 -23.37 0.47 0.30
N SER A 576 -22.08 0.51 0.61
CA SER A 576 -21.36 -0.59 1.28
C SER A 576 -21.11 -0.23 2.76
N TYR A 577 -20.12 -0.88 3.38
CA TYR A 577 -19.79 -0.75 4.79
C TYR A 577 -19.58 0.71 5.25
N PRO A 578 -20.40 1.20 6.21
CA PRO A 578 -20.30 2.55 6.77
C PRO A 578 -18.91 2.94 7.27
N GLY A 579 -18.13 2.00 7.82
CA GLY A 579 -16.78 2.30 8.33
C GLY A 579 -15.81 2.78 7.25
N TRP A 580 -15.92 2.27 6.02
CA TRP A 580 -15.11 2.75 4.90
C TRP A 580 -15.56 4.13 4.44
N LEU A 581 -16.88 4.35 4.33
CA LEU A 581 -17.45 5.62 3.92
C LEU A 581 -17.11 6.74 4.93
N TRP A 582 -17.18 6.42 6.23
CA TRP A 582 -16.76 7.28 7.32
C TRP A 582 -15.28 7.64 7.21
N SER A 583 -14.38 6.67 7.02
CA SER A 583 -12.93 6.95 6.93
C SER A 583 -12.54 7.78 5.70
N TYR A 584 -13.41 7.88 4.68
CA TYR A 584 -13.21 8.77 3.53
C TYR A 584 -13.97 10.09 3.61
N GLY A 585 -14.70 10.32 4.70
CA GLY A 585 -15.49 11.53 4.89
C GLY A 585 -16.62 11.66 3.86
N ILE A 586 -17.26 10.55 3.51
CA ILE A 586 -18.46 10.52 2.65
C ILE A 586 -19.70 10.63 3.56
N ASN A 587 -20.65 11.49 3.24
CA ASN A 587 -21.92 11.55 3.98
C ASN A 587 -22.86 10.44 3.50
N TYR A 588 -22.90 9.34 4.26
CA TYR A 588 -23.70 8.16 3.94
C TYR A 588 -25.01 8.05 4.75
N THR A 589 -25.19 8.86 5.80
CA THR A 589 -26.27 8.69 6.80
C THR A 589 -27.68 8.71 6.19
N ARG A 590 -27.91 9.53 5.16
CA ARG A 590 -29.20 9.52 4.46
C ARG A 590 -29.45 8.21 3.72
N ARG A 591 -28.44 7.68 3.00
CA ARG A 591 -28.59 6.41 2.26
C ARG A 591 -28.72 5.23 3.21
N GLU A 592 -28.02 5.25 4.34
CA GLU A 592 -28.17 4.26 5.42
C GLU A 592 -29.63 4.21 5.92
N ALA A 593 -30.21 5.37 6.24
CA ALA A 593 -31.61 5.45 6.66
C ALA A 593 -32.59 5.04 5.53
N ASP A 594 -32.29 5.38 4.28
CA ASP A 594 -33.13 5.02 3.14
C ASP A 594 -33.06 3.51 2.82
N ILE A 595 -31.91 2.85 3.01
CA ILE A 595 -31.76 1.40 2.87
C ILE A 595 -32.65 0.66 3.87
N GLN A 596 -32.68 1.11 5.13
CA GLN A 596 -33.59 0.55 6.14
C GLN A 596 -35.06 0.64 5.71
N ARG A 597 -35.46 1.77 5.11
CA ARG A 597 -36.83 1.96 4.58
C ARG A 597 -37.11 1.09 3.35
N ILE A 598 -36.12 0.92 2.47
CA ILE A 598 -36.24 0.04 1.30
C ILE A 598 -36.55 -1.38 1.76
N TYR A 599 -35.79 -1.93 2.72
CA TYR A 599 -36.02 -3.30 3.21
C TYR A 599 -37.28 -3.46 4.05
N ALA A 600 -37.75 -2.41 4.74
CA ALA A 600 -39.05 -2.42 5.42
C ALA A 600 -40.24 -2.58 4.45
N GLY A 601 -40.05 -2.24 3.17
CA GLY A 601 -41.05 -2.39 2.11
C GLY A 601 -42.13 -1.30 2.08
N GLY A 602 -43.09 -1.44 1.17
CA GLY A 602 -44.18 -0.48 0.95
C GLY A 602 -43.89 0.56 -0.15
N ALA A 603 -44.82 1.50 -0.36
CA ALA A 603 -44.75 2.46 -1.49
C ALA A 603 -43.44 3.29 -1.49
N THR A 604 -43.03 3.79 -0.32
CA THR A 604 -41.79 4.55 -0.16
C THR A 604 -40.55 3.76 -0.58
N ALA A 605 -40.55 2.43 -0.44
CA ALA A 605 -39.41 1.60 -0.84
C ALA A 605 -39.20 1.63 -2.37
N LEU A 606 -40.28 1.54 -3.15
CA LEU A 606 -40.19 1.59 -4.61
C LEU A 606 -39.74 2.98 -5.08
N ASP A 607 -40.29 4.05 -4.50
CA ASP A 607 -39.88 5.43 -4.81
C ASP A 607 -38.39 5.66 -4.55
N LEU A 608 -37.86 5.16 -3.42
CA LEU A 608 -36.44 5.26 -3.10
C LEU A 608 -35.56 4.45 -4.06
N LEU A 609 -35.99 3.24 -4.44
CA LEU A 609 -35.27 2.41 -5.41
C LEU A 609 -35.17 3.13 -6.77
N HIS A 610 -36.25 3.77 -7.23
CA HIS A 610 -36.23 4.57 -8.45
C HIS A 610 -35.39 5.84 -8.32
N GLN A 611 -35.48 6.54 -7.18
CA GLN A 611 -34.67 7.72 -6.89
C GLN A 611 -33.17 7.43 -6.97
N TYR A 612 -32.75 6.24 -6.53
CA TYR A 612 -31.34 5.82 -6.55
C TYR A 612 -30.94 5.07 -7.81
N HIS A 613 -31.85 4.90 -8.78
CA HIS A 613 -31.64 4.10 -9.98
C HIS A 613 -31.14 2.67 -9.65
N ALA A 614 -31.72 2.07 -8.62
CA ALA A 614 -31.42 0.69 -8.25
C ALA A 614 -32.10 -0.28 -9.23
N ASP A 615 -31.35 -1.27 -9.71
CA ASP A 615 -31.83 -2.29 -10.64
C ASP A 615 -32.21 -3.58 -9.91
N TYR A 616 -31.54 -3.88 -8.79
CA TYR A 616 -31.73 -5.12 -8.04
C TYR A 616 -31.68 -4.91 -6.53
N VAL A 617 -32.42 -5.75 -5.80
CA VAL A 617 -32.39 -5.84 -4.33
C VAL A 617 -31.95 -7.24 -3.93
N VAL A 618 -31.00 -7.34 -3.00
CA VAL A 618 -30.50 -8.62 -2.48
C VAL A 618 -31.08 -8.88 -1.10
N VAL A 619 -31.61 -10.08 -0.89
CA VAL A 619 -31.98 -10.57 0.43
C VAL A 619 -31.14 -11.80 0.73
N GLY A 620 -30.13 -11.65 1.57
CA GLY A 620 -29.23 -12.70 2.02
C GLY A 620 -29.12 -12.78 3.55
N PRO A 621 -28.18 -13.56 4.08
CA PRO A 621 -28.04 -13.77 5.52
C PRO A 621 -27.80 -12.48 6.31
N ASN A 622 -27.03 -11.54 5.75
CA ASN A 622 -26.73 -10.27 6.40
C ASN A 622 -27.96 -9.38 6.44
N GLU A 623 -28.64 -9.20 5.32
CA GLU A 623 -29.85 -8.39 5.23
C GLU A 623 -30.95 -8.95 6.15
N MET A 624 -31.12 -10.27 6.19
CA MET A 624 -32.05 -10.93 7.12
C MET A 624 -31.72 -10.63 8.59
N THR A 625 -30.44 -10.62 8.95
CA THR A 625 -30.00 -10.43 10.33
C THR A 625 -30.08 -8.97 10.77
N THR A 626 -29.66 -8.03 9.92
CA THR A 626 -29.47 -6.62 10.29
C THR A 626 -30.61 -5.71 9.87
N LEU A 627 -31.29 -6.00 8.75
CA LEU A 627 -32.31 -5.13 8.14
C LEU A 627 -33.72 -5.69 8.27
N ARG A 628 -33.87 -7.00 8.55
CA ARG A 628 -35.16 -7.70 8.74
C ARG A 628 -36.16 -7.39 7.61
N PRO A 629 -35.84 -7.78 6.37
CA PRO A 629 -36.58 -7.36 5.19
C PRO A 629 -38.01 -7.90 5.17
N ASN A 630 -38.93 -7.12 4.64
CA ASN A 630 -40.31 -7.54 4.41
C ASN A 630 -40.39 -8.45 3.18
N LEU A 631 -40.20 -9.75 3.39
CA LEU A 631 -40.18 -10.75 2.33
C LEU A 631 -41.50 -10.81 1.56
N ASP A 632 -42.65 -10.62 2.21
CA ASP A 632 -43.96 -10.65 1.55
C ASP A 632 -44.06 -9.53 0.52
N TYR A 633 -43.60 -8.32 0.86
CA TYR A 633 -43.56 -7.20 -0.07
C TYR A 633 -42.69 -7.51 -1.30
N PHE A 634 -41.47 -8.02 -1.11
CA PHE A 634 -40.58 -8.33 -2.22
C PHE A 634 -41.10 -9.49 -3.08
N ASN A 635 -41.59 -10.57 -2.47
CA ASN A 635 -42.15 -11.73 -3.17
C ASN A 635 -43.41 -11.40 -3.99
N THR A 636 -44.22 -10.44 -3.54
CA THR A 636 -45.45 -10.03 -4.23
C THR A 636 -45.24 -8.96 -5.29
N THR A 637 -44.29 -8.05 -5.07
CA THR A 637 -44.13 -6.84 -5.88
C THR A 637 -42.99 -6.95 -6.90
N PHE A 638 -41.97 -7.77 -6.63
CA PHE A 638 -40.75 -7.85 -7.43
C PHE A 638 -40.60 -9.22 -8.09
N ARG A 639 -39.95 -9.24 -9.27
CA ARG A 639 -39.60 -10.50 -9.93
C ARG A 639 -38.32 -11.06 -9.33
N LEU A 640 -38.38 -12.26 -8.76
CA LEU A 640 -37.20 -13.03 -8.37
C LEU A 640 -36.37 -13.40 -9.62
N VAL A 641 -35.10 -13.01 -9.66
CA VAL A 641 -34.18 -13.23 -10.78
C VAL A 641 -33.18 -14.34 -10.48
N LEU A 642 -32.63 -14.34 -9.26
CA LEU A 642 -31.68 -15.34 -8.80
C LEU A 642 -32.05 -15.81 -7.41
N HIS A 643 -31.82 -17.10 -7.15
CA HIS A 643 -32.04 -17.72 -5.86
C HIS A 643 -31.01 -18.83 -5.64
N THR A 644 -30.45 -18.87 -4.43
CA THR A 644 -29.61 -19.94 -3.91
C THR A 644 -30.17 -20.41 -2.56
N ALA A 645 -29.45 -21.24 -1.82
CA ALA A 645 -29.94 -21.72 -0.52
C ALA A 645 -30.17 -20.58 0.49
N SER A 646 -29.33 -19.54 0.43
CA SER A 646 -29.28 -18.44 1.41
C SER A 646 -29.56 -17.06 0.81
N TYR A 647 -29.61 -16.92 -0.52
CA TYR A 647 -29.74 -15.63 -1.20
C TYR A 647 -30.93 -15.59 -2.17
N GLN A 648 -31.60 -14.44 -2.21
CA GLN A 648 -32.64 -14.08 -3.18
C GLN A 648 -32.29 -12.72 -3.80
N ILE A 649 -32.34 -12.60 -5.12
CA ILE A 649 -32.12 -11.34 -5.83
C ILE A 649 -33.36 -11.00 -6.64
N TYR A 650 -33.92 -9.84 -6.35
CA TYR A 650 -35.14 -9.32 -6.95
C TYR A 650 -34.80 -8.22 -7.96
N ALA A 651 -35.44 -8.23 -9.14
CA ALA A 651 -35.37 -7.10 -10.07
C ALA A 651 -36.35 -6.01 -9.67
N VAL A 652 -35.87 -4.77 -9.63
CA VAL A 652 -36.70 -3.59 -9.37
C VAL A 652 -37.62 -3.35 -10.57
N PRO A 653 -38.95 -3.22 -10.36
CA PRO A 653 -39.88 -2.89 -11.43
C PRO A 653 -39.53 -1.54 -12.09
N PRO A 654 -39.75 -1.39 -13.41
CA PRO A 654 -39.58 -0.09 -14.05
C PRO A 654 -40.51 0.96 -13.42
N GLY A 655 -40.00 2.18 -13.26
CA GLY A 655 -40.75 3.34 -12.74
C GLY A 655 -41.47 4.15 -13.79
#